data_AF-A0A955WIV4-F1
#
_entry.id   AF-A0A955WIV4-F1
#
_cell.length_a   1.000
_cell.length_b   1.000
_cell.length_c   1.000
_cell.angle_alpha   90.00
_cell.angle_beta   90.00
_cell.angle_gamma   90.00
#
_symmetry.space_group_name_H-M   'P 1'
#
loop_
_entity.id
_entity.type
_entity.pdbx_description
1 polymer ?
#
loop_
_entity_poly.entity_id
_entity_poly.type
_entity_poly.pdbx_seq_one_letter_code
_entity_poly.pdbx_strand_id
1 'polypeptide(L)'
;GDGLDDGEELAEGTDPLDPDTDADGLNDGDEIDLGTDPNDPDSDGDQLTDGAEVAAGLDPTDPADAIADADGDGLDNRTELTLGTNPFDDDSDGDGLLDGVEVNELGTNPAVADTDGGGRPDGIEVNVDGTDPLDPADDVPAVNLPTDLFDGAGFKWDITRAGAIGDGGDGAYDDAFDTGLSLTVGPTAFPSQNEGRLELGRRQVVIGPADIAGLRVTRRIYVPADGQFARYIETLENLGADPIQVDVRINGNMGSDAATVVVGDSSGDGVVGVDDDWFITDDGVDGPPTPNSFAAPDPDVGFVFSDGVAPVQPSAVTRNSDSFAFTFPVQVPPGGRALVVHFCGQYVDHPSALAGIGAIAGLGDAYIAGMAPNDLAAVVNLQLSPDGDGDGLSDLAEVALGTDPNNPDTDNDGLPDGYEVNQGLNPLDGADALLDADGDGLNAREEFEAGTAPDVADTDRDGLLDGDEIDLGTDPLAADTDGGGRLDGEEVDQDGTDPLVPEDDLPTASLPIDLTDGADFLWDVQPDGTIADGTDDAYDEGSFQLIVGATAFPEIAGRQLLGQGGREVVLGPRVLEGLDVTRRVFVPADAQFARFVEVLENNTGGAVELDVTVRGDLGSDLGTQVVSESNGDGMITFADDWFITDDGPEGDPTIAWIVAGPGGVRPTDVSLADDLFRARYHINLPAGGRALLLHFAAQHADQVRAAANVMSLVGLEGPVLSGLSPDDLADVSNFVLAR
;
A
#
# COMPACT_ATOMS: atom_id res chain seq x y z
N GLY A 1 51.99 5.36 -4.44
CA GLY A 1 51.51 6.63 -5.10
C GLY A 1 50.18 7.13 -4.54
N ASP A 2 49.87 6.59 -3.38
CA ASP A 2 48.64 6.37 -2.64
C ASP A 2 48.80 6.93 -1.22
N GLY A 3 50.04 7.21 -0.80
CA GLY A 3 50.34 7.73 0.54
C GLY A 3 51.37 6.90 1.29
N LEU A 4 51.65 5.67 0.81
CA LEU A 4 52.61 4.74 1.39
C LEU A 4 54.00 4.88 0.75
N ASP A 5 55.04 4.58 1.52
CA ASP A 5 56.40 4.37 1.02
C ASP A 5 56.73 2.89 0.74
N ASP A 6 57.75 2.61 -0.08
CA ASP A 6 58.17 1.24 -0.44
C ASP A 6 58.37 0.30 0.76
N GLY A 7 58.65 0.84 1.95
CA GLY A 7 58.83 0.09 3.19
C GLY A 7 57.52 -0.20 3.92
N GLU A 8 56.54 0.70 3.84
CA GLU A 8 55.17 0.55 4.34
C GLU A 8 54.39 -0.44 3.47
N GLU A 9 54.44 -0.31 2.15
CA GLU A 9 53.81 -1.25 1.19
C GLU A 9 54.32 -2.69 1.43
N LEU A 10 55.63 -2.86 1.61
CA LEU A 10 56.21 -4.17 1.91
C LEU A 10 55.79 -4.74 3.28
N ALA A 11 55.42 -3.89 4.24
CA ALA A 11 54.99 -4.32 5.57
C ALA A 11 53.55 -4.83 5.55
N GLU A 12 52.68 -4.18 4.78
CA GLU A 12 51.27 -4.55 4.60
C GLU A 12 51.08 -5.62 3.50
N GLY A 13 52.11 -5.87 2.69
CA GLY A 13 52.11 -6.96 1.71
C GLY A 13 51.71 -6.55 0.30
N THR A 14 51.54 -5.25 0.06
CA THR A 14 51.11 -4.66 -1.21
C THR A 14 52.26 -4.46 -2.21
N ASP A 15 51.96 -4.13 -3.48
CA ASP A 15 52.99 -3.91 -4.52
C ASP A 15 53.43 -2.44 -4.59
N PRO A 16 54.71 -2.09 -4.30
CA PRO A 16 55.21 -0.71 -4.40
C PRO A 16 55.13 -0.01 -5.76
N LEU A 17 54.72 -0.75 -6.80
CA LEU A 17 54.54 -0.23 -8.15
C LEU A 17 53.08 -0.17 -8.57
N ASP A 18 52.15 -0.63 -7.73
CA ASP A 18 50.70 -0.65 -7.97
C ASP A 18 49.97 0.02 -6.78
N PRO A 19 49.38 1.21 -6.96
CA PRO A 19 48.81 1.96 -5.85
C PRO A 19 47.43 1.46 -5.35
N ASP A 20 46.92 0.40 -5.97
CA ASP A 20 45.62 -0.27 -5.72
C ASP A 20 45.88 -1.76 -6.05
N THR A 21 46.26 -2.52 -5.02
CA THR A 21 46.89 -3.83 -5.19
C THR A 21 45.92 -4.94 -5.60
N ASP A 22 44.67 -4.89 -5.15
CA ASP A 22 43.62 -5.85 -5.51
C ASP A 22 42.65 -5.38 -6.60
N ALA A 23 42.77 -4.11 -7.02
CA ALA A 23 42.09 -3.50 -8.16
C ALA A 23 40.58 -3.35 -7.98
N ASP A 24 40.15 -3.03 -6.77
CA ASP A 24 38.76 -2.78 -6.41
C ASP A 24 38.32 -1.32 -6.62
N GLY A 25 39.30 -0.41 -6.80
CA GLY A 25 39.09 1.01 -7.05
C GLY A 25 39.38 1.93 -5.86
N LEU A 26 39.76 1.38 -4.71
CA LEU A 26 40.31 2.07 -3.55
C LEU A 26 41.85 1.93 -3.54
N ASN A 27 42.57 2.92 -3.02
CA ASN A 27 44.03 2.87 -3.04
C ASN A 27 44.54 2.22 -1.75
N ASP A 28 45.66 1.48 -1.79
CA ASP A 28 46.26 0.80 -0.61
C ASP A 28 46.32 1.69 0.65
N GLY A 29 46.65 2.97 0.47
CA GLY A 29 46.76 3.93 1.55
C GLY A 29 45.42 4.38 2.15
N ASP A 30 44.38 4.47 1.32
CA ASP A 30 43.02 4.83 1.75
C ASP A 30 42.36 3.64 2.46
N GLU A 31 42.59 2.42 1.98
CA GLU A 31 42.13 1.17 2.60
C GLU A 31 42.65 1.03 4.04
N ILE A 32 43.96 1.24 4.26
CA ILE A 32 44.55 1.21 5.60
C ILE A 32 43.93 2.27 6.53
N ASP A 33 43.63 3.46 6.00
CA ASP A 33 43.03 4.55 6.78
C ASP A 33 41.55 4.26 7.12
N LEU A 34 40.84 3.51 6.27
CA LEU A 34 39.45 3.07 6.46
C LEU A 34 39.33 1.76 7.27
N GLY A 35 40.40 0.97 7.34
CA GLY A 35 40.46 -0.28 8.11
C GLY A 35 40.18 -1.54 7.31
N THR A 36 40.17 -1.45 5.98
CA THR A 36 40.01 -2.57 5.04
C THR A 36 41.37 -3.25 4.73
N ASP A 37 41.38 -4.42 4.08
CA ASP A 37 42.60 -5.15 3.69
C ASP A 37 42.99 -4.83 2.24
N PRO A 38 44.14 -4.15 1.99
CA PRO A 38 44.62 -3.79 0.64
C PRO A 38 44.91 -4.93 -0.35
N ASN A 39 44.56 -6.16 -0.01
CA ASN A 39 44.76 -7.35 -0.83
C ASN A 39 43.47 -8.17 -0.96
N ASP A 40 42.35 -7.71 -0.39
CA ASP A 40 41.05 -8.35 -0.43
C ASP A 40 40.00 -7.34 -0.90
N PRO A 41 39.51 -7.45 -2.14
CA PRO A 41 38.67 -6.41 -2.75
C PRO A 41 37.25 -6.33 -2.17
N ASP A 42 36.96 -7.05 -1.07
CA ASP A 42 35.66 -7.19 -0.37
C ASP A 42 35.99 -7.62 1.07
N SER A 43 36.36 -6.65 1.90
CA SER A 43 37.01 -6.86 3.19
C SER A 43 36.09 -7.47 4.25
N ASP A 44 34.79 -7.22 4.18
CA ASP A 44 33.80 -7.75 5.13
C ASP A 44 32.96 -8.92 4.58
N GLY A 45 33.06 -9.20 3.28
CA GLY A 45 32.57 -10.41 2.62
C GLY A 45 31.09 -10.37 2.27
N ASP A 46 30.51 -9.18 2.09
CA ASP A 46 29.08 -9.00 1.80
C ASP A 46 28.73 -8.99 0.29
N GLN A 47 29.75 -9.08 -0.56
CA GLN A 47 29.73 -9.07 -2.04
C GLN A 47 29.68 -7.68 -2.69
N LEU A 48 29.83 -6.61 -1.92
CA LEU A 48 30.27 -5.32 -2.43
C LEU A 48 31.80 -5.22 -2.35
N THR A 49 32.39 -4.38 -3.17
CA THR A 49 33.83 -4.13 -3.09
C THR A 49 34.08 -2.87 -2.27
N ASP A 50 35.14 -2.82 -1.48
CA ASP A 50 35.43 -1.68 -0.58
C ASP A 50 35.39 -0.34 -1.34
N GLY A 51 35.98 -0.31 -2.54
CA GLY A 51 35.96 0.85 -3.43
C GLY A 51 34.58 1.26 -3.93
N ALA A 52 33.64 0.32 -4.10
CA ALA A 52 32.26 0.60 -4.50
C ALA A 52 31.45 1.13 -3.32
N GLU A 53 31.61 0.56 -2.13
CA GLU A 53 30.93 0.98 -0.91
C GLU A 53 31.34 2.41 -0.53
N VAL A 54 32.64 2.69 -0.52
CA VAL A 54 33.15 4.04 -0.25
C VAL A 54 32.65 5.05 -1.29
N ALA A 55 32.52 4.64 -2.56
CA ALA A 55 31.99 5.51 -3.61
C ALA A 55 30.48 5.79 -3.43
N ALA A 56 29.73 4.84 -2.89
CA ALA A 56 28.30 4.93 -2.57
C ALA A 56 28.02 5.63 -1.23
N GLY A 57 29.01 5.68 -0.32
CA GLY A 57 28.85 6.20 1.03
C GLY A 57 28.44 5.16 2.07
N LEU A 58 28.60 3.87 1.73
CA LEU A 58 28.45 2.71 2.61
C LEU A 58 29.73 2.47 3.44
N ASP A 59 29.66 1.58 4.43
CA ASP A 59 30.77 1.25 5.34
C ASP A 59 31.42 -0.08 4.92
N PRO A 60 32.62 -0.06 4.30
CA PRO A 60 33.31 -1.26 3.77
C PRO A 60 33.85 -2.22 4.84
N THR A 61 33.36 -2.07 6.09
CA THR A 61 33.73 -2.90 7.23
C THR A 61 32.50 -3.44 7.98
N ASP A 62 31.29 -3.12 7.53
CA ASP A 62 30.02 -3.55 8.12
C ASP A 62 29.15 -4.33 7.12
N PRO A 63 29.22 -5.68 7.12
CA PRO A 63 28.58 -6.50 6.09
C PRO A 63 27.04 -6.51 6.19
N ALA A 64 26.48 -5.85 7.21
CA ALA A 64 25.05 -5.71 7.40
C ALA A 64 24.46 -4.59 6.54
N ASP A 65 25.26 -3.63 6.09
CA ASP A 65 24.73 -2.49 5.34
C ASP A 65 24.40 -2.87 3.87
N ALA A 66 25.06 -3.84 3.25
CA ALA A 66 24.70 -4.33 1.91
C ALA A 66 23.28 -4.90 1.82
N ILE A 67 22.76 -5.46 2.90
CA ILE A 67 21.39 -6.01 2.98
C ILE A 67 20.41 -5.05 3.67
N ALA A 68 20.87 -3.88 4.08
CA ALA A 68 20.00 -2.82 4.56
C ALA A 68 19.34 -2.13 3.37
N ASP A 69 18.18 -1.56 3.64
CA ASP A 69 17.41 -0.70 2.74
C ASP A 69 17.48 0.71 3.34
N ALA A 70 18.42 1.53 2.85
CA ALA A 70 18.83 2.73 3.54
C ALA A 70 17.93 3.95 3.30
N ASP A 71 17.20 4.00 2.18
CA ASP A 71 16.16 5.00 1.91
C ASP A 71 14.72 4.50 2.10
N GLY A 72 14.51 3.19 2.19
CA GLY A 72 13.23 2.57 2.53
C GLY A 72 12.31 2.33 1.33
N ASP A 73 12.86 2.18 0.14
CA ASP A 73 12.11 2.02 -1.12
C ASP A 73 11.80 0.55 -1.46
N GLY A 74 12.37 -0.40 -0.71
CA GLY A 74 12.19 -1.83 -0.87
C GLY A 74 13.32 -2.58 -1.60
N LEU A 75 14.42 -1.91 -1.98
CA LEU A 75 15.64 -2.53 -2.46
C LEU A 75 16.73 -2.54 -1.38
N ASP A 76 17.58 -3.57 -1.40
CA ASP A 76 18.79 -3.55 -0.56
C ASP A 76 19.93 -2.78 -1.25
N ASN A 77 20.79 -2.15 -0.46
CA ASN A 77 21.89 -1.29 -0.94
C ASN A 77 22.77 -2.00 -2.00
N ARG A 78 22.95 -3.32 -1.86
CA ARG A 78 23.71 -4.13 -2.83
C ARG A 78 22.97 -4.28 -4.16
N THR A 79 21.66 -4.50 -4.13
CA THR A 79 20.82 -4.59 -5.33
C THR A 79 20.83 -3.25 -6.06
N GLU A 80 20.73 -2.16 -5.33
CA GLU A 80 20.79 -0.81 -5.91
C GLU A 80 22.11 -0.53 -6.62
N LEU A 81 23.24 -0.82 -5.97
CA LEU A 81 24.56 -0.68 -6.61
C LEU A 81 24.72 -1.60 -7.83
N THR A 82 24.05 -2.75 -7.85
CA THR A 82 24.03 -3.66 -9.01
C THR A 82 23.22 -3.08 -10.16
N LEU A 83 22.13 -2.37 -9.87
CA LEU A 83 21.26 -1.68 -10.84
C LEU A 83 21.84 -0.33 -11.29
N GLY A 84 22.78 0.22 -10.51
CA GLY A 84 23.40 1.52 -10.76
C GLY A 84 22.61 2.69 -10.20
N THR A 85 21.72 2.43 -9.24
CA THR A 85 20.98 3.41 -8.46
C THR A 85 21.76 3.83 -7.21
N ASN A 86 21.25 4.81 -6.46
CA ASN A 86 21.91 5.39 -5.30
C ASN A 86 21.21 4.92 -4.01
N PRO A 87 21.89 4.17 -3.12
CA PRO A 87 21.33 3.60 -1.88
C PRO A 87 20.70 4.54 -0.84
N PHE A 88 20.59 5.82 -1.13
CA PHE A 88 20.09 6.84 -0.22
C PHE A 88 19.15 7.83 -0.93
N ASP A 89 18.63 7.45 -2.10
CA ASP A 89 17.78 8.26 -2.96
C ASP A 89 16.72 7.36 -3.58
N ASP A 90 15.51 7.44 -3.03
CA ASP A 90 14.39 6.52 -3.29
C ASP A 90 13.83 6.63 -4.72
N ASP A 91 14.30 7.61 -5.52
CA ASP A 91 13.96 7.88 -6.94
C ASP A 91 15.24 8.38 -7.65
N SER A 92 16.11 7.45 -8.02
CA SER A 92 17.49 7.73 -8.44
C SER A 92 17.61 8.53 -9.73
N ASP A 93 16.64 8.41 -10.64
CA ASP A 93 16.62 9.16 -11.89
C ASP A 93 15.69 10.38 -11.88
N GLY A 94 14.87 10.51 -10.83
CA GLY A 94 14.06 11.68 -10.52
C GLY A 94 12.83 11.80 -11.40
N ASP A 95 12.28 10.70 -11.90
CA ASP A 95 11.11 10.69 -12.78
C ASP A 95 9.77 10.59 -12.03
N GLY A 96 9.83 10.29 -10.73
CA GLY A 96 8.70 10.20 -9.80
C GLY A 96 8.19 8.79 -9.52
N LEU A 97 8.90 7.74 -9.95
CA LEU A 97 8.73 6.37 -9.45
C LEU A 97 9.81 6.04 -8.42
N LEU A 98 9.51 5.11 -7.50
CA LEU A 98 10.52 4.63 -6.56
C LEU A 98 11.33 3.51 -7.21
N ASP A 99 12.64 3.45 -6.98
CA ASP A 99 13.52 2.47 -7.65
C ASP A 99 13.01 1.02 -7.38
N GLY A 100 12.58 0.75 -6.14
CA GLY A 100 11.98 -0.52 -5.75
C GLY A 100 10.67 -0.85 -6.45
N VAL A 101 9.82 0.13 -6.74
CA VAL A 101 8.56 -0.06 -7.50
C VAL A 101 8.87 -0.38 -8.96
N GLU A 102 9.82 0.34 -9.54
CA GLU A 102 10.26 0.10 -10.92
C GLU A 102 10.77 -1.32 -11.13
N VAL A 103 11.57 -1.82 -10.19
CA VAL A 103 12.16 -3.17 -10.28
C VAL A 103 11.14 -4.27 -9.97
N ASN A 104 10.37 -4.11 -8.90
CA ASN A 104 9.54 -5.20 -8.37
C ASN A 104 8.16 -5.28 -9.06
N GLU A 105 7.63 -4.17 -9.57
CA GLU A 105 6.26 -4.10 -10.09
C GLU A 105 6.21 -3.79 -11.59
N LEU A 106 6.96 -2.80 -12.07
CA LEU A 106 6.82 -2.27 -13.43
C LEU A 106 7.78 -2.91 -14.44
N GLY A 107 8.95 -3.36 -13.98
CA GLY A 107 10.02 -3.87 -14.84
C GLY A 107 10.73 -2.79 -15.65
N THR A 108 10.64 -1.52 -15.24
CA THR A 108 11.40 -0.39 -15.80
C THR A 108 12.83 -0.35 -15.24
N ASN A 109 13.66 0.55 -15.73
CA ASN A 109 15.05 0.68 -15.30
C ASN A 109 15.23 1.92 -14.41
N PRO A 110 15.45 1.75 -13.10
CA PRO A 110 15.42 2.86 -12.14
C PRO A 110 16.59 3.85 -12.22
N ALA A 111 17.57 3.58 -13.09
CA ALA A 111 18.64 4.52 -13.39
C ALA A 111 18.38 5.34 -14.68
N VAL A 112 17.21 5.17 -15.31
CA VAL A 112 16.87 5.74 -16.61
C VAL A 112 15.41 6.16 -16.67
N ALA A 113 15.20 7.46 -16.51
CA ALA A 113 13.89 8.09 -16.46
C ALA A 113 12.97 7.87 -17.68
N ASP A 114 13.39 7.19 -18.74
CA ASP A 114 12.62 6.90 -19.98
C ASP A 114 13.16 5.57 -20.50
N THR A 115 12.63 4.47 -19.96
CA THR A 115 13.17 3.12 -20.14
C THR A 115 13.09 2.67 -21.60
N ASP A 116 12.00 3.01 -22.28
CA ASP A 116 11.74 2.54 -23.64
C ASP A 116 12.25 3.48 -24.75
N GLY A 117 12.62 4.71 -24.39
CA GLY A 117 13.17 5.73 -25.27
C GLY A 117 12.14 6.38 -26.19
N GLY A 118 10.84 6.32 -25.85
CA GLY A 118 9.74 6.98 -26.54
C GLY A 118 9.79 8.51 -26.43
N GLY A 119 10.46 9.01 -25.39
CA GLY A 119 10.62 10.43 -25.10
C GLY A 119 9.67 10.94 -24.02
N ARG A 120 8.98 10.05 -23.32
CA ARG A 120 8.16 10.31 -22.14
C ARG A 120 8.77 9.60 -20.93
N PRO A 121 8.86 10.26 -19.76
CA PRO A 121 9.41 9.57 -18.60
C PRO A 121 8.48 8.51 -18.01
N ASP A 122 9.02 7.41 -17.49
CA ASP A 122 8.25 6.25 -17.02
C ASP A 122 7.25 6.66 -15.93
N GLY A 123 7.71 7.46 -14.96
CA GLY A 123 6.87 8.00 -13.90
C GLY A 123 5.76 8.92 -14.39
N ILE A 124 5.92 9.56 -15.55
CA ILE A 124 4.84 10.32 -16.18
C ILE A 124 3.86 9.39 -16.90
N GLU A 125 4.33 8.32 -17.52
CA GLU A 125 3.47 7.36 -18.20
C GLU A 125 2.55 6.66 -17.22
N VAL A 126 3.11 6.18 -16.10
CA VAL A 126 2.35 5.51 -15.03
C VAL A 126 1.47 6.49 -14.27
N ASN A 127 2.04 7.58 -13.75
CA ASN A 127 1.31 8.46 -12.83
C ASN A 127 0.41 9.46 -13.54
N VAL A 128 0.64 9.79 -14.81
CA VAL A 128 -0.05 10.92 -15.47
C VAL A 128 -0.84 10.46 -16.69
N ASP A 129 -0.25 9.65 -17.54
CA ASP A 129 -0.80 9.32 -18.85
C ASP A 129 -1.63 8.03 -18.83
N GLY A 130 -1.31 7.10 -17.92
CA GLY A 130 -1.89 5.76 -17.86
C GLY A 130 -1.49 4.91 -19.06
N THR A 131 -0.29 5.14 -19.59
CA THR A 131 0.31 4.42 -20.72
C THR A 131 1.34 3.40 -20.23
N ASP A 132 1.76 2.49 -21.10
CA ASP A 132 2.73 1.44 -20.76
C ASP A 132 4.16 1.99 -20.85
N PRO A 133 4.93 2.11 -19.74
CA PRO A 133 6.29 2.66 -19.75
C PRO A 133 7.32 1.80 -20.50
N LEU A 134 6.87 0.69 -21.10
CA LEU A 134 7.69 -0.20 -21.93
C LEU A 134 7.28 -0.20 -23.42
N ASP A 135 6.28 0.60 -23.85
CA ASP A 135 5.86 0.72 -25.25
C ASP A 135 6.01 2.15 -25.84
N PRO A 136 7.07 2.42 -26.62
CA PRO A 136 7.41 3.78 -27.06
C PRO A 136 6.47 4.32 -28.17
N ALA A 137 5.41 3.58 -28.46
CA ALA A 137 4.41 3.90 -29.46
C ALA A 137 3.14 4.54 -28.87
N ASP A 138 2.91 4.42 -27.56
CA ASP A 138 1.74 4.97 -26.90
C ASP A 138 2.00 6.30 -26.16
N ASP A 139 3.27 6.76 -26.10
CA ASP A 139 3.68 8.05 -25.52
C ASP A 139 2.79 9.22 -25.93
N VAL A 140 2.39 10.01 -24.93
CA VAL A 140 1.60 11.22 -25.15
C VAL A 140 2.51 12.45 -25.23
N PRO A 141 2.46 13.27 -26.31
CA PRO A 141 3.34 14.41 -26.44
C PRO A 141 3.10 15.51 -25.39
N ALA A 142 4.17 15.91 -24.70
CA ALA A 142 4.17 17.04 -23.78
C ALA A 142 3.85 18.40 -24.46
N VAL A 143 3.26 19.32 -23.69
CA VAL A 143 3.08 20.73 -24.06
C VAL A 143 3.46 21.64 -22.90
N ASN A 144 4.28 22.65 -23.17
CA ASN A 144 4.62 23.68 -22.20
C ASN A 144 3.41 24.59 -21.91
N LEU A 145 3.20 24.94 -20.65
CA LEU A 145 2.15 25.86 -20.23
C LEU A 145 2.71 27.25 -19.82
N PRO A 146 2.05 28.35 -20.21
CA PRO A 146 0.79 28.44 -20.93
C PRO A 146 0.89 28.04 -22.42
N THR A 147 -0.23 27.70 -23.04
CA THR A 147 -0.31 27.30 -24.46
C THR A 147 -1.57 27.84 -25.14
N ASP A 148 -1.49 28.07 -26.45
CA ASP A 148 -2.59 28.63 -27.24
C ASP A 148 -3.23 27.56 -28.14
N LEU A 149 -4.56 27.44 -28.08
CA LEU A 149 -5.37 26.75 -29.08
C LEU A 149 -6.27 27.74 -29.83
N PHE A 150 -6.69 27.37 -31.05
CA PHE A 150 -7.58 28.19 -31.88
C PHE A 150 -8.75 27.35 -32.36
N ASP A 151 -9.97 27.80 -32.13
CA ASP A 151 -11.18 27.09 -32.56
C ASP A 151 -11.47 27.26 -34.07
N GLY A 152 -12.57 26.67 -34.55
CA GLY A 152 -12.95 26.73 -35.97
C GLY A 152 -13.39 28.11 -36.46
N ALA A 153 -13.72 29.03 -35.55
CA ALA A 153 -14.01 30.43 -35.87
C ALA A 153 -12.75 31.32 -35.82
N GLY A 154 -11.65 30.80 -35.27
CA GLY A 154 -10.37 31.49 -35.13
C GLY A 154 -10.16 32.15 -33.77
N PHE A 155 -11.06 31.96 -32.79
CA PHE A 155 -10.85 32.50 -31.45
C PHE A 155 -9.70 31.78 -30.75
N LYS A 156 -8.83 32.57 -30.10
CA LYS A 156 -7.74 32.08 -29.26
C LYS A 156 -8.29 31.61 -27.91
N TRP A 157 -7.70 30.53 -27.42
CA TRP A 157 -7.87 29.98 -26.09
C TRP A 157 -6.48 29.85 -25.48
N ASP A 158 -6.06 30.87 -24.72
CA ASP A 158 -4.76 30.98 -24.07
C ASP A 158 -4.80 30.28 -22.70
N ILE A 159 -4.60 28.98 -22.75
CA ILE A 159 -4.68 28.11 -21.58
C ILE A 159 -3.50 28.39 -20.67
N THR A 160 -3.81 28.91 -19.48
CA THR A 160 -2.83 29.24 -18.44
C THR A 160 -2.27 27.98 -17.77
N ARG A 161 -1.27 28.16 -16.91
CA ARG A 161 -0.64 27.09 -16.12
C ARG A 161 -1.60 26.34 -15.19
N ALA A 162 -2.71 26.96 -14.78
CA ALA A 162 -3.75 26.32 -13.95
C ALA A 162 -4.99 25.88 -14.76
N GLY A 163 -4.90 25.91 -16.09
CA GLY A 163 -6.00 25.57 -16.99
C GLY A 163 -7.10 26.62 -17.13
N ALA A 164 -6.99 27.76 -16.44
CA ALA A 164 -7.85 28.93 -16.72
C ALA A 164 -7.53 29.49 -18.12
N ILE A 165 -8.46 30.25 -18.70
CA ILE A 165 -8.24 31.07 -19.90
C ILE A 165 -7.70 32.42 -19.44
N GLY A 166 -6.66 32.95 -20.07
CA GLY A 166 -6.14 34.28 -19.74
C GLY A 166 -7.07 35.39 -20.24
N ASP A 167 -6.84 35.88 -21.46
CA ASP A 167 -7.62 36.94 -22.10
C ASP A 167 -8.66 36.42 -23.11
N GLY A 168 -8.43 35.24 -23.71
CA GLY A 168 -9.16 34.80 -24.90
C GLY A 168 -9.07 35.80 -26.06
N GLY A 169 -9.76 35.50 -27.16
CA GLY A 169 -9.86 36.45 -28.28
C GLY A 169 -8.63 36.55 -29.20
N ASP A 170 -8.85 36.92 -30.47
CA ASP A 170 -7.77 37.21 -31.41
C ASP A 170 -8.05 38.49 -32.23
N GLY A 171 -7.00 39.28 -32.43
CA GLY A 171 -6.99 40.40 -33.38
C GLY A 171 -7.95 41.56 -33.08
N ALA A 172 -9.20 41.46 -33.53
CA ALA A 172 -10.21 42.53 -33.48
C ALA A 172 -11.20 42.40 -32.31
N TYR A 173 -11.14 41.29 -31.57
CA TYR A 173 -11.98 40.93 -30.41
C TYR A 173 -11.03 40.39 -29.33
N ASP A 174 -10.41 41.29 -28.58
CA ASP A 174 -9.34 41.04 -27.60
C ASP A 174 -9.93 41.46 -26.25
N ASP A 175 -9.93 40.60 -25.22
CA ASP A 175 -10.58 40.76 -23.88
C ASP A 175 -11.91 39.99 -23.66
N ALA A 176 -11.96 38.72 -24.07
CA ALA A 176 -13.10 37.85 -23.74
C ALA A 176 -13.17 37.54 -22.23
N PHE A 177 -12.00 37.38 -21.61
CA PHE A 177 -11.82 37.01 -20.22
C PHE A 177 -10.76 37.87 -19.54
N ASP A 178 -10.85 37.96 -18.23
CA ASP A 178 -9.86 38.59 -17.36
C ASP A 178 -9.40 37.53 -16.34
N THR A 179 -8.97 36.37 -16.83
CA THR A 179 -8.93 35.06 -16.14
C THR A 179 -10.29 34.36 -16.06
N GLY A 180 -10.60 33.54 -17.07
CA GLY A 180 -11.81 32.73 -17.17
C GLY A 180 -11.62 31.29 -16.70
N LEU A 181 -12.68 30.66 -16.16
CA LEU A 181 -12.75 29.22 -15.90
C LEU A 181 -11.65 28.67 -14.97
N SER A 182 -11.33 29.37 -13.89
CA SER A 182 -10.51 28.84 -12.78
C SER A 182 -11.27 27.76 -12.00
N LEU A 183 -10.58 26.69 -11.62
CA LEU A 183 -11.11 25.60 -10.78
C LEU A 183 -10.68 25.74 -9.33
N THR A 184 -11.62 25.50 -8.42
CA THR A 184 -11.40 25.29 -7.00
C THR A 184 -12.15 24.03 -6.58
N VAL A 185 -11.46 23.11 -5.88
CA VAL A 185 -12.03 21.89 -5.31
C VAL A 185 -11.98 22.01 -3.79
N GLY A 186 -13.15 22.05 -3.16
CA GLY A 186 -13.29 22.39 -1.75
C GLY A 186 -12.74 23.80 -1.47
N PRO A 187 -11.80 23.97 -0.52
CA PRO A 187 -11.18 25.26 -0.25
C PRO A 187 -9.97 25.57 -1.14
N THR A 188 -9.52 24.64 -1.98
CA THR A 188 -8.19 24.69 -2.63
C THR A 188 -8.31 24.95 -4.12
N ALA A 189 -7.60 25.97 -4.61
CA ALA A 189 -7.53 26.27 -6.03
C ALA A 189 -6.64 25.25 -6.76
N PHE A 190 -6.98 24.93 -8.00
CA PHE A 190 -6.14 24.05 -8.83
C PHE A 190 -4.75 24.69 -9.03
N PRO A 191 -3.64 23.94 -8.81
CA PRO A 191 -2.30 24.50 -8.84
C PRO A 191 -1.84 24.84 -10.26
N SER A 192 -0.81 25.68 -10.35
CA SER A 192 -0.15 25.96 -11.63
C SER A 192 0.86 24.87 -11.95
N GLN A 193 0.77 24.31 -13.17
CA GLN A 193 1.72 23.36 -13.73
C GLN A 193 2.57 24.03 -14.82
N ASN A 194 3.83 23.60 -14.97
CA ASN A 194 4.71 24.11 -16.03
C ASN A 194 4.46 23.41 -17.36
N GLU A 195 3.95 22.18 -17.32
CA GLU A 195 3.70 21.34 -18.48
C GLU A 195 2.34 20.66 -18.36
N GLY A 196 1.80 20.27 -19.50
CA GLY A 196 0.68 19.36 -19.64
C GLY A 196 0.94 18.45 -20.83
N ARG A 197 -0.08 17.76 -21.33
CA ARG A 197 0.03 16.90 -22.53
C ARG A 197 -1.04 17.19 -23.56
N LEU A 198 -0.83 16.69 -24.77
CA LEU A 198 -1.72 16.89 -25.92
C LEU A 198 -2.38 15.59 -26.39
N GLU A 199 -3.71 15.56 -26.31
CA GLU A 199 -4.55 14.47 -26.79
C GLU A 199 -5.40 14.90 -28.00
N LEU A 200 -6.17 13.95 -28.56
CA LEU A 200 -7.13 14.15 -29.65
C LEU A 200 -6.55 14.93 -30.85
N GLY A 201 -5.36 14.52 -31.31
CA GLY A 201 -4.69 15.17 -32.43
C GLY A 201 -4.20 16.59 -32.11
N ARG A 202 -3.73 16.82 -30.88
CA ARG A 202 -3.22 18.10 -30.35
C ARG A 202 -4.29 19.17 -30.19
N ARG A 203 -5.51 18.74 -29.87
CA ARG A 203 -6.68 19.62 -29.70
C ARG A 203 -7.24 19.58 -28.29
N GLN A 204 -6.77 18.65 -27.45
CA GLN A 204 -7.07 18.58 -26.03
C GLN A 204 -5.78 18.80 -25.24
N VAL A 205 -5.78 19.77 -24.33
CA VAL A 205 -4.71 19.96 -23.35
C VAL A 205 -5.14 19.29 -22.06
N VAL A 206 -4.30 18.43 -21.51
CA VAL A 206 -4.52 17.82 -20.19
C VAL A 206 -3.50 18.37 -19.19
N ILE A 207 -3.97 18.77 -18.01
CA ILE A 207 -3.20 19.39 -16.94
C ILE A 207 -3.48 18.67 -15.63
N GLY A 208 -2.44 18.35 -14.87
CA GLY A 208 -2.52 17.48 -13.70
C GLY A 208 -2.03 16.06 -14.03
N PRO A 209 -2.23 15.09 -13.14
CA PRO A 209 -3.05 15.19 -11.92
C PRO A 209 -2.47 16.11 -10.83
N ALA A 210 -3.31 16.52 -9.89
CA ALA A 210 -2.91 17.23 -8.67
C ALA A 210 -3.73 16.72 -7.48
N ASP A 211 -3.06 16.46 -6.35
CA ASP A 211 -3.73 16.01 -5.12
C ASP A 211 -4.39 17.18 -4.40
N ILE A 212 -5.72 17.16 -4.36
CA ILE A 212 -6.53 18.25 -3.81
C ILE A 212 -7.67 17.64 -3.01
N ALA A 213 -7.73 17.98 -1.71
CA ALA A 213 -8.82 17.55 -0.82
C ALA A 213 -8.99 16.01 -0.74
N GLY A 214 -7.89 15.25 -0.84
CA GLY A 214 -7.90 13.79 -0.81
C GLY A 214 -8.28 13.14 -2.14
N LEU A 215 -8.37 13.93 -3.22
CA LEU A 215 -8.70 13.47 -4.56
C LEU A 215 -7.53 13.76 -5.50
N ARG A 216 -7.33 12.88 -6.48
CA ARG A 216 -6.45 13.11 -7.62
C ARG A 216 -7.27 13.83 -8.70
N VAL A 217 -6.91 15.08 -9.01
CA VAL A 217 -7.71 15.97 -9.87
C VAL A 217 -6.99 16.28 -11.16
N THR A 218 -7.67 16.08 -12.30
CA THR A 218 -7.14 16.30 -13.64
C THR A 218 -8.07 17.20 -14.47
N ARG A 219 -7.46 18.10 -15.26
CA ARG A 219 -8.14 19.06 -16.13
C ARG A 219 -7.94 18.72 -17.60
N ARG A 220 -9.00 18.43 -18.34
CA ARG A 220 -8.95 18.23 -19.81
C ARG A 220 -9.69 19.35 -20.54
N ILE A 221 -8.98 20.04 -21.42
CA ILE A 221 -9.48 21.23 -22.13
C ILE A 221 -9.42 20.97 -23.63
N TYR A 222 -10.57 20.66 -24.22
CA TYR A 222 -10.70 20.38 -25.64
C TYR A 222 -11.20 21.60 -26.40
N VAL A 223 -10.47 21.99 -27.44
CA VAL A 223 -10.88 23.01 -28.40
C VAL A 223 -10.92 22.33 -29.77
N PRO A 224 -12.08 22.12 -30.41
CA PRO A 224 -12.16 21.53 -31.75
C PRO A 224 -11.68 22.51 -32.83
N ALA A 225 -11.19 21.97 -33.95
CA ALA A 225 -10.76 22.78 -35.11
C ALA A 225 -11.92 23.19 -36.03
N ASP A 226 -13.10 22.58 -35.86
CA ASP A 226 -14.32 22.79 -36.65
C ASP A 226 -15.54 23.19 -35.81
N GLY A 227 -15.37 23.30 -34.49
CA GLY A 227 -16.37 23.84 -33.56
C GLY A 227 -15.96 25.20 -32.99
N GLN A 228 -16.90 25.89 -32.36
CA GLN A 228 -16.72 27.22 -31.75
C GLN A 228 -17.01 27.14 -30.24
N PHE A 229 -16.27 26.28 -29.54
CA PHE A 229 -16.39 26.08 -28.11
C PHE A 229 -15.07 25.59 -27.51
N ALA A 230 -14.92 25.71 -26.20
CA ALA A 230 -14.02 24.89 -25.40
C ALA A 230 -14.85 24.00 -24.48
N ARG A 231 -14.47 22.72 -24.38
CA ARG A 231 -15.02 21.77 -23.42
C ARG A 231 -13.99 21.54 -22.32
N TYR A 232 -14.43 21.66 -21.09
CA TYR A 232 -13.68 21.34 -19.90
C TYR A 232 -14.24 20.07 -19.28
N ILE A 233 -13.36 19.15 -18.91
CA ILE A 233 -13.67 17.97 -18.10
C ILE A 233 -12.77 18.04 -16.87
N GLU A 234 -13.40 18.25 -15.72
CA GLU A 234 -12.76 18.21 -14.41
C GLU A 234 -12.94 16.78 -13.87
N THR A 235 -11.88 15.97 -13.88
CA THR A 235 -11.89 14.59 -13.37
C THR A 235 -11.44 14.59 -11.93
N LEU A 236 -12.21 13.96 -11.04
CA LEU A 236 -11.91 13.77 -9.62
C LEU A 236 -11.88 12.28 -9.31
N GLU A 237 -10.73 11.76 -8.88
CA GLU A 237 -10.52 10.35 -8.55
C GLU A 237 -10.25 10.19 -7.06
N ASN A 238 -10.91 9.21 -6.43
CA ASN A 238 -10.75 8.88 -5.02
C ASN A 238 -10.04 7.54 -4.89
N LEU A 239 -8.78 7.58 -4.49
CA LEU A 239 -7.97 6.37 -4.29
C LEU A 239 -8.12 5.79 -2.87
N GLY A 240 -8.93 6.43 -2.01
CA GLY A 240 -9.16 5.99 -0.64
C GLY A 240 -10.37 5.08 -0.50
N ALA A 241 -10.49 4.46 0.68
CA ALA A 241 -11.56 3.54 1.05
C ALA A 241 -12.88 4.24 1.46
N ASP A 242 -12.85 5.56 1.73
CA ASP A 242 -14.03 6.32 2.16
C ASP A 242 -14.56 7.25 1.07
N PRO A 243 -15.90 7.44 0.94
CA PRO A 243 -16.47 8.38 0.00
C PRO A 243 -16.14 9.83 0.35
N ILE A 244 -15.75 10.63 -0.64
CA ILE A 244 -15.38 12.04 -0.46
C ILE A 244 -16.49 12.96 -0.98
N GLN A 245 -16.90 13.93 -0.15
CA GLN A 245 -17.88 14.97 -0.48
C GLN A 245 -17.19 16.33 -0.60
N VAL A 246 -17.28 16.96 -1.76
CA VAL A 246 -16.55 18.21 -2.05
C VAL A 246 -17.35 19.17 -2.94
N ASP A 247 -17.20 20.46 -2.69
CA ASP A 247 -17.70 21.49 -3.60
C ASP A 247 -16.71 21.70 -4.75
N VAL A 248 -17.15 21.47 -6.00
CA VAL A 248 -16.41 21.81 -7.21
C VAL A 248 -16.90 23.16 -7.72
N ARG A 249 -16.02 24.16 -7.70
CA ARG A 249 -16.34 25.53 -8.10
C ARG A 249 -15.53 25.96 -9.30
N ILE A 250 -16.24 26.39 -10.34
CA ILE A 250 -15.68 27.00 -11.53
C ILE A 250 -16.05 28.48 -11.52
N ASN A 251 -15.07 29.36 -11.70
CA ASN A 251 -15.29 30.79 -11.66
C ASN A 251 -14.36 31.53 -12.61
N GLY A 252 -14.69 32.77 -12.91
CA GLY A 252 -13.83 33.61 -13.72
C GLY A 252 -14.30 35.05 -13.75
N ASN A 253 -13.58 35.84 -14.52
CA ASN A 253 -13.96 37.19 -14.90
C ASN A 253 -14.12 37.24 -16.42
N MET A 254 -15.25 37.78 -16.87
CA MET A 254 -15.43 38.20 -18.25
C MET A 254 -14.58 39.46 -18.47
N GLY A 255 -13.98 39.60 -19.65
CA GLY A 255 -13.01 40.67 -19.92
C GLY A 255 -13.65 42.03 -20.22
N SER A 256 -14.96 42.09 -20.47
CA SER A 256 -15.55 43.30 -21.06
C SER A 256 -15.32 44.58 -20.24
N ASP A 257 -14.80 45.61 -20.91
CA ASP A 257 -14.50 46.92 -20.31
C ASP A 257 -15.74 47.83 -20.19
N ALA A 258 -16.88 47.34 -20.71
CA ALA A 258 -18.18 47.98 -20.73
C ALA A 258 -19.18 47.31 -19.75
N ALA A 259 -20.47 47.66 -19.89
CA ALA A 259 -21.50 47.13 -18.99
C ALA A 259 -21.99 45.78 -19.51
N THR A 260 -21.29 44.69 -19.16
CA THR A 260 -21.70 43.32 -19.48
C THR A 260 -23.14 43.08 -19.01
N VAL A 261 -24.00 42.55 -19.88
CA VAL A 261 -25.39 42.22 -19.61
C VAL A 261 -25.69 40.78 -19.98
N VAL A 262 -26.68 40.18 -19.31
CA VAL A 262 -27.21 38.87 -19.69
C VAL A 262 -28.15 39.09 -20.86
N VAL A 263 -27.87 38.43 -21.98
CA VAL A 263 -28.66 38.52 -23.21
C VAL A 263 -29.39 37.22 -23.55
N GLY A 264 -29.07 36.14 -22.85
CA GLY A 264 -29.83 34.89 -22.86
C GLY A 264 -29.51 34.04 -21.64
N ASP A 265 -30.49 33.26 -21.20
CA ASP A 265 -30.40 32.33 -20.08
C ASP A 265 -31.48 31.25 -20.26
N SER A 266 -31.30 30.06 -19.66
CA SER A 266 -32.19 28.92 -19.89
C SER A 266 -33.57 29.09 -19.25
N SER A 267 -33.69 29.87 -18.16
CA SER A 267 -34.97 30.17 -17.52
C SER A 267 -35.76 31.27 -18.25
N GLY A 268 -35.07 32.12 -19.02
CA GLY A 268 -35.59 33.26 -19.75
C GLY A 268 -35.98 34.45 -18.89
N ASP A 269 -35.47 34.54 -17.65
CA ASP A 269 -35.83 35.57 -16.68
C ASP A 269 -34.85 36.76 -16.63
N GLY A 270 -33.69 36.62 -17.30
CA GLY A 270 -32.65 37.63 -17.38
C GLY A 270 -31.76 37.73 -16.13
N VAL A 271 -31.84 36.77 -15.21
CA VAL A 271 -31.09 36.72 -13.95
C VAL A 271 -30.39 35.37 -13.81
N VAL A 272 -29.07 35.37 -13.94
CA VAL A 272 -28.26 34.16 -13.73
C VAL A 272 -28.40 33.64 -12.29
N GLY A 273 -28.92 32.43 -12.14
CA GLY A 273 -29.11 31.72 -10.88
C GLY A 273 -29.12 30.19 -11.02
N VAL A 274 -29.43 29.48 -9.94
CA VAL A 274 -29.45 27.99 -9.90
C VAL A 274 -30.57 27.38 -10.74
N ASP A 275 -31.52 28.19 -11.21
CA ASP A 275 -32.57 27.75 -12.13
C ASP A 275 -32.09 27.79 -13.60
N ASP A 276 -30.88 28.28 -13.87
CA ASP A 276 -30.28 28.32 -15.19
C ASP A 276 -29.26 27.20 -15.40
N ASP A 277 -29.22 26.70 -16.64
CA ASP A 277 -28.33 25.64 -17.14
C ASP A 277 -27.23 26.17 -18.06
N TRP A 278 -27.54 27.31 -18.68
CA TRP A 278 -26.69 28.05 -19.57
C TRP A 278 -27.05 29.53 -19.51
N PHE A 279 -26.08 30.39 -19.80
CA PHE A 279 -26.33 31.82 -19.99
C PHE A 279 -25.34 32.42 -21.00
N ILE A 280 -25.71 33.58 -21.54
CA ILE A 280 -24.96 34.33 -22.56
C ILE A 280 -24.84 35.77 -22.09
N THR A 281 -23.65 36.33 -22.24
CA THR A 281 -23.35 37.72 -21.93
C THR A 281 -22.81 38.48 -23.12
N ASP A 282 -23.12 39.77 -23.15
CA ASP A 282 -22.78 40.73 -24.21
C ASP A 282 -22.44 42.08 -23.56
N ASP A 283 -21.51 42.82 -24.16
CA ASP A 283 -21.08 44.17 -23.77
C ASP A 283 -21.98 45.28 -24.36
N GLY A 284 -22.87 44.91 -25.29
CA GLY A 284 -23.81 45.75 -26.03
C GLY A 284 -23.22 46.40 -27.29
N VAL A 285 -22.06 45.95 -27.77
CA VAL A 285 -21.32 46.48 -28.93
C VAL A 285 -21.06 45.37 -29.97
N ASP A 286 -22.06 45.07 -30.80
CA ASP A 286 -21.90 44.08 -31.88
C ASP A 286 -21.05 44.58 -33.09
N GLY A 287 -20.23 43.68 -33.66
CA GLY A 287 -19.70 43.77 -35.04
C GLY A 287 -18.24 44.25 -35.19
N PRO A 288 -17.61 44.15 -36.38
CA PRO A 288 -16.17 44.39 -36.53
C PRO A 288 -15.77 45.85 -36.22
N PRO A 289 -14.55 46.09 -35.71
CA PRO A 289 -14.11 47.43 -35.33
C PRO A 289 -14.26 48.39 -36.50
N THR A 290 -15.00 49.48 -36.27
CA THR A 290 -15.02 50.56 -37.25
C THR A 290 -13.63 51.21 -37.29
N PRO A 291 -13.14 51.74 -38.42
CA PRO A 291 -11.77 52.27 -38.53
C PRO A 291 -11.40 53.42 -37.55
N ASN A 292 -12.33 53.83 -36.68
CA ASN A 292 -12.23 54.98 -35.80
C ASN A 292 -12.75 54.69 -34.35
N SER A 293 -13.09 53.46 -33.97
CA SER A 293 -13.41 53.11 -32.57
C SER A 293 -12.12 52.75 -31.83
N PHE A 294 -11.96 53.27 -30.60
CA PHE A 294 -10.79 53.03 -29.74
C PHE A 294 -10.98 51.82 -28.81
N ALA A 295 -12.18 51.25 -28.76
CA ALA A 295 -12.46 49.96 -28.15
C ALA A 295 -12.68 48.96 -29.30
N ALA A 296 -11.95 47.84 -29.25
CA ALA A 296 -12.39 46.63 -29.92
C ALA A 296 -13.75 46.23 -29.31
N PRO A 297 -14.69 45.68 -30.08
CA PRO A 297 -15.86 45.03 -29.50
C PRO A 297 -15.42 43.75 -28.79
N ASP A 298 -15.92 43.51 -27.59
CA ASP A 298 -15.64 42.28 -26.86
C ASP A 298 -16.54 41.16 -27.42
N PRO A 299 -16.07 39.90 -27.47
CA PRO A 299 -16.91 38.82 -27.96
C PRO A 299 -18.05 38.51 -26.99
N ASP A 300 -19.21 38.14 -27.53
CA ASP A 300 -20.26 37.48 -26.74
C ASP A 300 -19.69 36.18 -26.17
N VAL A 301 -19.86 35.98 -24.87
CA VAL A 301 -19.44 34.76 -24.17
C VAL A 301 -20.67 34.01 -23.69
N GLY A 302 -20.65 32.70 -23.83
CA GLY A 302 -21.71 31.87 -23.26
C GLY A 302 -21.18 30.59 -22.64
N PHE A 303 -21.94 30.08 -21.68
CA PHE A 303 -21.59 28.91 -20.87
C PHE A 303 -22.73 27.90 -20.86
N VAL A 304 -22.39 26.62 -20.85
CA VAL A 304 -23.31 25.51 -20.53
C VAL A 304 -22.68 24.68 -19.41
N PHE A 305 -23.39 24.50 -18.31
CA PHE A 305 -22.83 23.87 -17.10
C PHE A 305 -23.79 22.89 -16.41
N SER A 306 -25.06 22.86 -16.79
CA SER A 306 -26.02 21.81 -16.44
C SER A 306 -27.07 21.62 -17.55
N ASP A 307 -28.03 20.73 -17.34
CA ASP A 307 -29.15 20.44 -18.25
C ASP A 307 -30.51 20.33 -17.54
N GLY A 308 -30.55 20.65 -16.24
CA GLY A 308 -31.72 20.59 -15.37
C GLY A 308 -32.22 19.19 -15.02
N VAL A 309 -31.58 18.13 -15.51
CA VAL A 309 -32.03 16.72 -15.32
C VAL A 309 -30.93 15.79 -14.80
N ALA A 310 -29.67 16.17 -14.93
CA ALA A 310 -28.53 15.47 -14.37
C ALA A 310 -28.62 15.31 -12.83
N PRO A 311 -28.03 14.24 -12.27
CA PRO A 311 -28.13 13.94 -10.85
C PRO A 311 -27.51 15.02 -9.95
N VAL A 312 -26.44 15.68 -10.38
CA VAL A 312 -25.82 16.78 -9.65
C VAL A 312 -26.18 18.12 -10.30
N GLN A 313 -26.98 18.90 -9.57
CA GLN A 313 -27.35 20.26 -9.94
C GLN A 313 -26.46 21.28 -9.21
N PRO A 314 -26.21 22.47 -9.78
CA PRO A 314 -25.39 23.48 -9.12
C PRO A 314 -26.05 23.96 -7.82
N SER A 315 -25.29 23.94 -6.72
CA SER A 315 -25.74 24.46 -5.42
C SER A 315 -25.71 25.99 -5.35
N ALA A 316 -24.90 26.62 -6.22
CA ALA A 316 -24.84 28.06 -6.40
C ALA A 316 -24.42 28.42 -7.83
N VAL A 317 -25.12 29.37 -8.44
CA VAL A 317 -24.72 30.06 -9.67
C VAL A 317 -24.82 31.55 -9.41
N THR A 318 -23.75 32.30 -9.69
CA THR A 318 -23.66 33.72 -9.38
C THR A 318 -23.04 34.51 -10.51
N ARG A 319 -23.55 35.73 -10.70
CA ARG A 319 -22.94 36.76 -11.54
C ARG A 319 -22.94 38.10 -10.81
N ASN A 320 -21.80 38.76 -10.77
CA ASN A 320 -21.66 40.10 -10.21
C ASN A 320 -20.75 40.96 -11.11
N SER A 321 -21.36 41.80 -11.94
CA SER A 321 -20.68 42.44 -13.08
C SER A 321 -20.05 41.36 -13.96
N ASP A 322 -18.73 41.35 -14.06
CA ASP A 322 -17.99 40.50 -14.98
C ASP A 322 -17.56 39.19 -14.31
N SER A 323 -17.62 39.15 -12.97
CA SER A 323 -17.34 37.92 -12.23
C SER A 323 -18.52 36.95 -12.28
N PHE A 324 -18.22 35.70 -12.61
CA PHE A 324 -19.18 34.59 -12.58
C PHE A 324 -18.64 33.42 -11.77
N ALA A 325 -19.54 32.59 -11.23
CA ALA A 325 -19.19 31.30 -10.64
C ALA A 325 -20.37 30.34 -10.66
N PHE A 326 -20.08 29.05 -10.84
CA PHE A 326 -21.00 27.94 -10.61
C PHE A 326 -20.32 26.90 -9.71
N THR A 327 -21.06 26.39 -8.72
CA THR A 327 -20.59 25.45 -7.69
C THR A 327 -21.46 24.20 -7.68
N PHE A 328 -20.84 23.03 -7.70
CA PHE A 328 -21.49 21.73 -7.66
C PHE A 328 -21.11 20.97 -6.38
N PRO A 329 -22.07 20.41 -5.62
CA PRO A 329 -21.79 19.49 -4.54
C PRO A 329 -21.57 18.08 -5.12
N VAL A 330 -20.31 17.64 -5.17
CA VAL A 330 -19.92 16.37 -5.81
C VAL A 330 -19.57 15.33 -4.75
N GLN A 331 -20.11 14.12 -4.92
CA GLN A 331 -19.69 12.93 -4.18
C GLN A 331 -18.82 12.05 -5.08
N VAL A 332 -17.67 11.63 -4.57
CA VAL A 332 -16.79 10.67 -5.26
C VAL A 332 -16.76 9.38 -4.42
N PRO A 333 -17.18 8.23 -4.96
CA PRO A 333 -17.17 6.96 -4.22
C PRO A 333 -15.74 6.47 -3.93
N PRO A 334 -15.53 5.56 -2.96
CA PRO A 334 -14.25 4.87 -2.76
C PRO A 334 -13.77 4.19 -4.04
N GLY A 335 -12.47 4.23 -4.33
CA GLY A 335 -11.88 3.64 -5.53
C GLY A 335 -12.39 4.17 -6.88
N GLY A 336 -13.32 5.12 -6.89
CA GLY A 336 -14.03 5.57 -8.09
C GLY A 336 -13.76 7.02 -8.46
N ARG A 337 -14.52 7.50 -9.44
CA ARG A 337 -14.33 8.84 -10.01
C ARG A 337 -15.63 9.55 -10.35
N ALA A 338 -15.58 10.88 -10.37
CA ALA A 338 -16.67 11.75 -10.82
C ALA A 338 -16.13 12.85 -11.75
N LEU A 339 -16.87 13.16 -12.80
CA LEU A 339 -16.50 14.16 -13.80
C LEU A 339 -17.49 15.33 -13.81
N VAL A 340 -16.97 16.55 -13.71
CA VAL A 340 -17.75 17.77 -13.95
C VAL A 340 -17.40 18.33 -15.33
N VAL A 341 -18.37 18.36 -16.24
CA VAL A 341 -18.18 18.81 -17.62
C VAL A 341 -18.87 20.15 -17.86
N HIS A 342 -18.16 21.13 -18.41
CA HIS A 342 -18.74 22.42 -18.77
C HIS A 342 -18.18 22.92 -20.10
N PHE A 343 -18.96 23.77 -20.76
CA PHE A 343 -18.64 24.32 -22.05
C PHE A 343 -18.63 25.84 -22.00
N CYS A 344 -17.78 26.43 -22.82
CA CYS A 344 -17.72 27.85 -23.05
C CYS A 344 -17.58 28.14 -24.55
N GLY A 345 -18.18 29.23 -25.04
CA GLY A 345 -18.00 29.69 -26.42
C GLY A 345 -17.74 31.19 -26.50
N GLN A 346 -16.97 31.60 -27.50
CA GLN A 346 -16.71 32.99 -27.87
C GLN A 346 -17.37 33.28 -29.22
N TYR A 347 -18.10 34.38 -29.35
CA TYR A 347 -18.91 34.69 -30.53
C TYR A 347 -18.78 36.15 -30.96
N VAL A 348 -18.98 36.39 -32.25
CA VAL A 348 -18.80 37.73 -32.85
C VAL A 348 -20.05 38.62 -32.72
N ASP A 349 -21.18 38.02 -32.35
CA ASP A 349 -22.46 38.70 -32.14
C ASP A 349 -23.45 37.82 -31.35
N HIS A 350 -24.45 38.46 -30.73
CA HIS A 350 -25.50 37.77 -29.98
C HIS A 350 -26.26 36.67 -30.75
N PRO A 351 -26.65 36.85 -32.02
CA PRO A 351 -27.31 35.77 -32.77
C PRO A 351 -26.47 34.51 -32.94
N SER A 352 -25.15 34.64 -33.16
CA SER A 352 -24.25 33.50 -33.23
C SER A 352 -24.04 32.85 -31.87
N ALA A 353 -23.98 33.64 -30.79
CA ALA A 353 -23.92 33.13 -29.42
C ALA A 353 -25.17 32.30 -29.07
N LEU A 354 -26.37 32.80 -29.34
CA LEU A 354 -27.62 32.08 -29.07
C LEU A 354 -27.71 30.77 -29.87
N ALA A 355 -27.24 30.77 -31.12
CA ALA A 355 -27.23 29.57 -31.95
C ALA A 355 -26.19 28.55 -31.46
N GLY A 356 -24.98 28.99 -31.10
CA GLY A 356 -23.90 28.13 -30.64
C GLY A 356 -24.19 27.51 -29.28
N ILE A 357 -24.55 28.32 -28.28
CA ILE A 357 -24.91 27.86 -26.94
C ILE A 357 -26.17 27.00 -26.96
N GLY A 358 -27.17 27.37 -27.76
CA GLY A 358 -28.36 26.54 -27.94
C GLY A 358 -28.07 25.18 -28.57
N ALA A 359 -27.04 25.07 -29.41
CA ALA A 359 -26.60 23.80 -29.98
C ALA A 359 -25.82 22.95 -28.95
N ILE A 360 -24.93 23.58 -28.17
CA ILE A 360 -24.19 22.92 -27.09
C ILE A 360 -25.15 22.41 -26.01
N ALA A 361 -26.13 23.22 -25.59
CA ALA A 361 -27.15 22.81 -24.62
C ALA A 361 -28.05 21.67 -25.13
N GLY A 362 -28.03 21.39 -26.44
CA GLY A 362 -28.67 20.21 -27.02
C GLY A 362 -27.84 18.92 -26.93
N LEU A 363 -26.58 19.01 -26.48
CA LEU A 363 -25.66 17.91 -26.15
C LEU A 363 -25.57 16.78 -27.20
N GLY A 364 -25.56 17.13 -28.49
CA GLY A 364 -25.35 16.14 -29.56
C GLY A 364 -23.92 15.56 -29.61
N ASP A 365 -23.75 14.45 -30.34
CA ASP A 365 -22.53 13.63 -30.41
C ASP A 365 -21.22 14.41 -30.64
N ALA A 366 -21.27 15.54 -31.34
CA ALA A 366 -20.11 16.38 -31.60
C ALA A 366 -19.48 16.98 -30.33
N TYR A 367 -20.25 17.17 -29.26
CA TYR A 367 -19.79 17.78 -28.01
C TYR A 367 -19.14 16.78 -27.05
N ILE A 368 -19.33 15.49 -27.31
CA ILE A 368 -18.76 14.38 -26.53
C ILE A 368 -17.71 13.58 -27.31
N ALA A 369 -17.41 14.02 -28.54
CA ALA A 369 -16.38 13.41 -29.36
C ALA A 369 -15.05 13.30 -28.58
N GLY A 370 -14.45 12.11 -28.64
CA GLY A 370 -13.19 11.78 -27.98
C GLY A 370 -13.27 11.48 -26.48
N MET A 371 -14.47 11.39 -25.89
CA MET A 371 -14.65 10.87 -24.53
C MET A 371 -14.79 9.35 -24.56
N ALA A 372 -14.13 8.65 -23.64
CA ALA A 372 -14.29 7.21 -23.46
C ALA A 372 -15.67 6.89 -22.85
N PRO A 373 -16.26 5.69 -23.08
CA PRO A 373 -17.51 5.28 -22.46
C PRO A 373 -17.51 5.45 -20.93
N ASN A 374 -16.44 5.02 -20.27
CA ASN A 374 -16.30 5.15 -18.81
C ASN A 374 -16.18 6.62 -18.36
N ASP A 375 -15.73 7.54 -19.21
CA ASP A 375 -15.76 8.97 -18.90
C ASP A 375 -17.19 9.50 -19.00
N LEU A 376 -17.95 9.07 -20.00
CA LEU A 376 -19.34 9.48 -20.17
C LEU A 376 -20.21 9.05 -18.99
N ALA A 377 -20.04 7.80 -18.53
CA ALA A 377 -20.75 7.26 -17.37
C ALA A 377 -20.43 8.02 -16.06
N ALA A 378 -19.21 8.53 -15.93
CA ALA A 378 -18.77 9.25 -14.73
C ALA A 378 -19.18 10.74 -14.70
N VAL A 379 -19.82 11.28 -15.75
CA VAL A 379 -20.26 12.68 -15.77
C VAL A 379 -21.47 12.88 -14.86
N VAL A 380 -21.34 13.78 -13.89
CA VAL A 380 -22.37 13.96 -12.85
C VAL A 380 -23.32 15.14 -13.09
N ASN A 381 -22.90 16.14 -13.87
CA ASN A 381 -23.62 17.41 -14.03
C ASN A 381 -24.31 17.60 -15.40
N LEU A 382 -24.17 16.65 -16.33
CA LEU A 382 -24.84 16.65 -17.64
C LEU A 382 -25.23 15.23 -18.04
N GLN A 383 -26.44 15.01 -18.55
CA GLN A 383 -26.88 13.78 -19.21
C GLN A 383 -26.41 13.79 -20.67
N LEU A 384 -25.14 13.44 -20.87
CA LEU A 384 -24.47 13.47 -22.16
C LEU A 384 -24.89 12.34 -23.12
N SER A 385 -25.52 11.30 -22.60
CA SER A 385 -26.20 10.25 -23.38
C SER A 385 -27.35 9.70 -22.54
N PRO A 386 -28.58 9.60 -23.07
CA PRO A 386 -29.66 8.86 -22.42
C PRO A 386 -29.20 7.43 -22.09
N ASP A 387 -29.76 6.85 -21.04
CA ASP A 387 -29.63 5.45 -20.64
C ASP A 387 -31.05 4.87 -20.66
N GLY A 388 -31.36 4.12 -21.71
CA GLY A 388 -32.71 3.74 -22.09
C GLY A 388 -33.33 2.66 -21.21
N ASP A 389 -32.50 1.80 -20.61
CA ASP A 389 -32.91 0.71 -19.73
C ASP A 389 -32.45 0.84 -18.28
N GLY A 390 -31.54 1.77 -17.98
CA GLY A 390 -31.15 2.17 -16.63
C GLY A 390 -30.08 1.27 -16.02
N ASP A 391 -29.23 0.64 -16.83
CA ASP A 391 -28.23 -0.33 -16.39
C ASP A 391 -26.85 0.30 -16.07
N GLY A 392 -26.69 1.60 -16.33
CA GLY A 392 -25.45 2.33 -16.11
C GLY A 392 -24.57 2.48 -17.36
N LEU A 393 -24.91 1.82 -18.47
CA LEU A 393 -24.36 2.04 -19.80
C LEU A 393 -25.28 2.98 -20.58
N SER A 394 -24.70 3.95 -21.28
CA SER A 394 -25.51 4.91 -22.02
C SER A 394 -25.89 4.39 -23.42
N ASP A 395 -27.04 4.80 -23.97
CA ASP A 395 -27.54 4.43 -25.32
C ASP A 395 -26.45 4.52 -26.41
N LEU A 396 -25.59 5.56 -26.34
CA LEU A 396 -24.51 5.75 -27.30
C LEU A 396 -23.36 4.77 -27.08
N ALA A 397 -23.00 4.52 -25.83
CA ALA A 397 -21.99 3.52 -25.46
C ALA A 397 -22.45 2.12 -25.87
N GLU A 398 -23.73 1.82 -25.67
CA GLU A 398 -24.32 0.55 -26.06
C GLU A 398 -24.29 0.35 -27.58
N VAL A 399 -24.66 1.37 -28.35
CA VAL A 399 -24.53 1.33 -29.82
C VAL A 399 -23.07 1.14 -30.27
N ALA A 400 -22.11 1.73 -29.56
CA ALA A 400 -20.69 1.61 -29.88
C ALA A 400 -20.13 0.22 -29.56
N LEU A 401 -20.55 -0.37 -28.44
CA LEU A 401 -20.16 -1.71 -27.98
C LEU A 401 -20.94 -2.82 -28.68
N GLY A 402 -22.09 -2.48 -29.28
CA GLY A 402 -22.96 -3.42 -29.99
C GLY A 402 -24.03 -4.07 -29.12
N THR A 403 -24.24 -3.58 -27.90
CA THR A 403 -25.31 -3.95 -26.97
C THR A 403 -26.64 -3.27 -27.34
N ASP A 404 -27.76 -3.65 -26.71
CA ASP A 404 -29.10 -3.13 -27.04
C ASP A 404 -29.57 -2.05 -26.04
N PRO A 405 -29.72 -0.77 -26.47
CA PRO A 405 -30.14 0.39 -25.66
C PRO A 405 -31.45 0.35 -24.87
N ASN A 406 -32.11 -0.80 -24.81
CA ASN A 406 -33.38 -1.00 -24.13
C ASN A 406 -33.42 -2.36 -23.43
N ASN A 407 -32.28 -3.02 -23.29
CA ASN A 407 -32.11 -4.30 -22.66
C ASN A 407 -30.86 -4.30 -21.77
N PRO A 408 -31.04 -4.25 -20.44
CA PRO A 408 -29.96 -3.98 -19.48
C PRO A 408 -29.02 -5.18 -19.25
N ASP A 409 -29.01 -6.18 -20.12
CA ASP A 409 -28.29 -7.47 -20.05
C ASP A 409 -28.41 -8.11 -21.45
N THR A 410 -27.52 -7.73 -22.36
CA THR A 410 -27.62 -8.02 -23.80
C THR A 410 -27.46 -9.50 -24.09
N ASP A 411 -26.57 -10.20 -23.42
CA ASP A 411 -26.27 -11.61 -23.69
C ASP A 411 -26.99 -12.61 -22.75
N ASN A 412 -27.70 -12.09 -21.74
CA ASN A 412 -28.61 -12.80 -20.83
C ASN A 412 -27.91 -13.78 -19.90
N ASP A 413 -26.73 -13.44 -19.38
CA ASP A 413 -26.01 -14.23 -18.39
C ASP A 413 -26.30 -13.85 -16.93
N GLY A 414 -26.96 -12.69 -16.73
CA GLY A 414 -27.35 -12.16 -15.43
C GLY A 414 -26.50 -11.00 -14.92
N LEU A 415 -25.47 -10.58 -15.66
CA LEU A 415 -24.74 -9.33 -15.43
C LEU A 415 -25.33 -8.20 -16.29
N PRO A 416 -25.45 -6.98 -15.76
CA PRO A 416 -25.84 -5.84 -16.60
C PRO A 416 -24.73 -5.35 -17.52
N ASP A 417 -25.05 -4.91 -18.74
CA ASP A 417 -24.04 -4.46 -19.72
C ASP A 417 -23.17 -3.32 -19.12
N GLY A 418 -23.80 -2.41 -18.40
CA GLY A 418 -23.12 -1.33 -17.67
C GLY A 418 -22.19 -1.81 -16.56
N TYR A 419 -22.53 -2.89 -15.86
CA TYR A 419 -21.65 -3.50 -14.86
C TYR A 419 -20.46 -4.18 -15.54
N GLU A 420 -20.70 -4.99 -16.57
CA GLU A 420 -19.66 -5.73 -17.27
C GLU A 420 -18.58 -4.81 -17.84
N VAL A 421 -18.99 -3.73 -18.50
CA VAL A 421 -18.06 -2.72 -19.04
C VAL A 421 -17.25 -2.05 -17.92
N ASN A 422 -17.86 -1.81 -16.76
CA ASN A 422 -17.17 -1.20 -15.63
C ASN A 422 -16.14 -2.15 -14.99
N GLN A 423 -16.40 -3.45 -14.99
CA GLN A 423 -15.49 -4.49 -14.48
C GLN A 423 -14.54 -5.04 -15.57
N GLY A 424 -14.53 -4.47 -16.78
CA GLY A 424 -13.68 -4.95 -17.88
C GLY A 424 -14.11 -6.28 -18.51
N LEU A 425 -15.31 -6.77 -18.18
CA LEU A 425 -15.97 -7.92 -18.81
C LEU A 425 -16.59 -7.51 -20.16
N ASN A 426 -17.03 -8.48 -20.95
CA ASN A 426 -17.54 -8.29 -22.29
C ASN A 426 -19.06 -8.51 -22.35
N PRO A 427 -19.87 -7.45 -22.52
CA PRO A 427 -21.34 -7.49 -22.50
C PRO A 427 -22.01 -8.18 -23.70
N LEU A 428 -21.23 -8.96 -24.46
CA LEU A 428 -21.67 -9.75 -25.60
C LEU A 428 -21.19 -11.21 -25.52
N ASP A 429 -20.47 -11.60 -24.46
CA ASP A 429 -19.92 -12.93 -24.27
C ASP A 429 -20.17 -13.48 -22.87
N GLY A 430 -21.42 -13.82 -22.56
CA GLY A 430 -21.81 -14.33 -21.24
C GLY A 430 -21.29 -15.71 -20.83
N ALA A 431 -20.20 -16.16 -21.44
CA ALA A 431 -19.31 -17.16 -20.85
C ALA A 431 -18.35 -16.55 -19.82
N ASP A 432 -18.07 -15.24 -19.87
CA ASP A 432 -17.17 -14.56 -18.94
C ASP A 432 -17.79 -14.33 -17.56
N ALA A 433 -19.11 -14.22 -17.43
CA ALA A 433 -19.82 -14.28 -16.14
C ALA A 433 -19.59 -15.57 -15.32
N LEU A 434 -19.01 -16.61 -15.95
CA LEU A 434 -18.65 -17.88 -15.29
C LEU A 434 -17.15 -18.03 -15.05
N LEU A 435 -16.35 -16.99 -15.36
CA LEU A 435 -14.93 -16.96 -15.06
C LEU A 435 -14.70 -16.48 -13.63
N ASP A 436 -13.77 -17.16 -13.00
CA ASP A 436 -13.16 -16.85 -11.71
C ASP A 436 -11.77 -16.31 -12.08
N ALA A 437 -11.65 -14.98 -12.16
CA ALA A 437 -10.52 -14.33 -12.82
C ALA A 437 -9.31 -14.17 -11.89
N ASP A 438 -9.55 -13.98 -10.60
CA ASP A 438 -8.57 -13.80 -9.54
C ASP A 438 -8.29 -15.09 -8.74
N GLY A 439 -9.12 -16.12 -8.87
CA GLY A 439 -8.90 -17.45 -8.30
C GLY A 439 -9.38 -17.59 -6.86
N ASP A 440 -10.27 -16.72 -6.40
CA ASP A 440 -10.81 -16.69 -5.02
C ASP A 440 -11.92 -17.73 -4.78
N GLY A 441 -12.47 -18.29 -5.87
CA GLY A 441 -13.53 -19.31 -5.84
C GLY A 441 -14.92 -18.78 -6.17
N LEU A 442 -15.09 -17.48 -6.38
CA LEU A 442 -16.28 -16.87 -6.95
C LEU A 442 -16.09 -16.66 -8.46
N ASN A 443 -17.19 -16.66 -9.23
CA ASN A 443 -17.16 -16.13 -10.59
C ASN A 443 -17.75 -14.72 -10.62
N ALA A 444 -17.49 -13.98 -11.69
CA ALA A 444 -17.97 -12.61 -11.89
C ALA A 444 -19.47 -12.40 -11.58
N ARG A 445 -20.32 -13.39 -11.82
CA ARG A 445 -21.75 -13.32 -11.47
C ARG A 445 -22.02 -13.50 -9.98
N GLU A 446 -21.29 -14.38 -9.31
CA GLU A 446 -21.37 -14.57 -7.86
C GLU A 446 -20.80 -13.35 -7.13
N GLU A 447 -19.74 -12.75 -7.66
CA GLU A 447 -19.16 -11.50 -7.14
C GLU A 447 -20.10 -10.31 -7.29
N PHE A 448 -20.78 -10.20 -8.43
CA PHE A 448 -21.86 -9.21 -8.59
C PHE A 448 -22.98 -9.39 -7.54
N GLU A 449 -23.30 -10.64 -7.16
CA GLU A 449 -24.28 -10.93 -6.11
C GLU A 449 -23.74 -10.63 -4.70
N ALA A 450 -22.44 -10.79 -4.47
CA ALA A 450 -21.74 -10.49 -3.21
C ALA A 450 -21.41 -8.99 -3.05
N GLY A 451 -21.31 -8.24 -4.15
CA GLY A 451 -20.88 -6.85 -4.19
C GLY A 451 -19.37 -6.65 -4.27
N THR A 452 -18.63 -7.72 -4.59
CA THR A 452 -17.17 -7.78 -4.71
C THR A 452 -16.71 -7.58 -6.15
N ALA A 453 -15.40 -7.50 -6.38
CA ALA A 453 -14.81 -7.13 -7.68
C ALA A 453 -14.17 -8.33 -8.40
N PRO A 454 -14.55 -8.63 -9.67
CA PRO A 454 -14.08 -9.79 -10.45
C PRO A 454 -12.60 -10.04 -10.63
N ASP A 455 -11.77 -9.07 -10.28
CA ASP A 455 -10.32 -9.10 -10.41
C ASP A 455 -9.60 -8.85 -9.09
N VAL A 456 -10.30 -8.93 -7.95
CA VAL A 456 -9.79 -8.67 -6.61
C VAL A 456 -10.20 -9.80 -5.64
N ALA A 457 -9.26 -10.71 -5.39
CA ALA A 457 -9.55 -11.92 -4.60
C ALA A 457 -9.91 -11.69 -3.13
N ASP A 458 -9.61 -10.50 -2.60
CA ASP A 458 -9.85 -10.08 -1.21
C ASP A 458 -10.23 -8.58 -1.27
N THR A 459 -11.54 -8.32 -1.28
CA THR A 459 -12.12 -7.00 -1.57
C THR A 459 -11.89 -6.01 -0.43
N ASP A 460 -11.97 -6.46 0.82
CA ASP A 460 -11.82 -5.59 1.99
C ASP A 460 -10.42 -5.60 2.63
N ARG A 461 -9.54 -6.48 2.13
CA ARG A 461 -8.10 -6.58 2.39
C ARG A 461 -7.78 -6.97 3.82
N ASP A 462 -8.56 -7.89 4.35
CA ASP A 462 -8.42 -8.38 5.71
C ASP A 462 -7.58 -9.66 5.81
N GLY A 463 -7.27 -10.26 4.66
CA GLY A 463 -6.49 -11.48 4.50
C GLY A 463 -7.32 -12.73 4.22
N LEU A 464 -8.65 -12.65 4.26
CA LEU A 464 -9.59 -13.71 3.85
C LEU A 464 -10.07 -13.45 2.42
N LEU A 465 -10.17 -14.49 1.60
CA LEU A 465 -10.64 -14.33 0.22
C LEU A 465 -12.16 -14.20 0.17
N ASP A 466 -12.72 -13.40 -0.74
CA ASP A 466 -14.16 -13.15 -0.81
C ASP A 466 -14.97 -14.46 -0.92
N GLY A 467 -14.48 -15.42 -1.71
CA GLY A 467 -15.04 -16.77 -1.80
C GLY A 467 -15.03 -17.57 -0.49
N ASP A 468 -13.94 -17.47 0.29
CA ASP A 468 -13.82 -18.12 1.60
C ASP A 468 -14.75 -17.47 2.64
N GLU A 469 -14.91 -16.15 2.56
CA GLU A 469 -15.81 -15.38 3.41
C GLU A 469 -17.29 -15.75 3.21
N ILE A 470 -17.72 -15.87 1.95
CA ILE A 470 -19.08 -16.32 1.63
C ILE A 470 -19.34 -17.73 2.18
N ASP A 471 -18.34 -18.62 2.14
CA ASP A 471 -18.44 -19.97 2.67
C ASP A 471 -18.46 -20.01 4.22
N LEU A 472 -17.74 -19.09 4.88
CA LEU A 472 -17.72 -18.91 6.33
C LEU A 472 -18.93 -18.13 6.87
N GLY A 473 -19.56 -17.31 6.01
CA GLY A 473 -20.69 -16.45 6.34
C GLY A 473 -20.29 -15.09 6.93
N THR A 474 -19.04 -14.67 6.72
CA THR A 474 -18.57 -13.30 6.95
C THR A 474 -19.00 -12.37 5.80
N ASP A 475 -18.78 -11.07 5.94
CA ASP A 475 -19.17 -10.04 4.97
C ASP A 475 -17.93 -9.57 4.18
N PRO A 476 -17.78 -9.93 2.89
CA PRO A 476 -16.57 -9.65 2.11
C PRO A 476 -16.33 -8.17 1.75
N LEU A 477 -17.12 -7.30 2.35
CA LEU A 477 -17.00 -5.84 2.24
C LEU A 477 -16.65 -5.21 3.58
N ALA A 478 -16.38 -6.01 4.60
CA ALA A 478 -16.19 -5.60 5.97
C ALA A 478 -15.11 -6.45 6.66
N ALA A 479 -13.89 -5.90 6.65
CA ALA A 479 -12.68 -6.51 7.19
C ALA A 479 -12.73 -6.95 8.67
N ASP A 480 -13.82 -6.68 9.40
CA ASP A 480 -14.11 -7.11 10.77
C ASP A 480 -15.64 -7.26 10.83
N THR A 481 -16.15 -8.45 10.50
CA THR A 481 -17.58 -8.71 10.31
C THR A 481 -18.37 -8.49 11.59
N ASP A 482 -17.78 -8.84 12.74
CA ASP A 482 -18.49 -8.87 14.01
C ASP A 482 -18.26 -7.63 14.88
N GLY A 483 -17.29 -6.79 14.51
CA GLY A 483 -16.91 -5.55 15.17
C GLY A 483 -16.16 -5.75 16.48
N GLY A 484 -15.51 -6.90 16.67
CA GLY A 484 -14.69 -7.26 17.82
C GLY A 484 -13.34 -6.52 17.85
N GLY A 485 -12.91 -6.00 16.70
CA GLY A 485 -11.68 -5.25 16.51
C GLY A 485 -10.50 -6.10 16.05
N ARG A 486 -10.75 -7.34 15.65
CA ARG A 486 -9.83 -8.22 14.91
C ARG A 486 -10.37 -8.42 13.50
N LEU A 487 -9.47 -8.70 12.55
CA LEU A 487 -9.88 -8.90 11.15
C LEU A 487 -10.28 -10.36 10.92
N ASP A 488 -11.27 -10.63 10.06
CA ASP A 488 -11.80 -11.97 9.87
C ASP A 488 -10.70 -12.92 9.34
N GLY A 489 -9.88 -12.45 8.38
CA GLY A 489 -8.70 -13.15 7.90
C GLY A 489 -7.67 -13.46 8.99
N GLU A 490 -7.43 -12.54 9.92
CA GLU A 490 -6.54 -12.77 11.06
C GLU A 490 -7.11 -13.82 12.03
N GLU A 491 -8.43 -13.82 12.23
CA GLU A 491 -9.10 -14.78 13.10
C GLU A 491 -9.06 -16.20 12.55
N VAL A 492 -9.26 -16.36 11.25
CA VAL A 492 -9.25 -17.67 10.58
C VAL A 492 -7.83 -18.23 10.47
N ASP A 493 -6.89 -17.43 9.97
CA ASP A 493 -5.56 -17.94 9.59
C ASP A 493 -4.53 -17.90 10.70
N GLN A 494 -4.62 -16.96 11.64
CA GLN A 494 -3.62 -16.76 12.69
C GLN A 494 -4.10 -17.25 14.05
N ASP A 495 -5.33 -16.90 14.43
CA ASP A 495 -5.84 -17.11 15.79
C ASP A 495 -6.56 -18.46 15.94
N GLY A 496 -7.27 -18.88 14.89
CA GLY A 496 -8.26 -19.96 14.92
C GLY A 496 -9.49 -19.61 15.77
N THR A 497 -9.84 -18.32 15.88
CA THR A 497 -11.08 -17.83 16.52
C THR A 497 -12.22 -17.78 15.49
N ASP A 498 -13.45 -17.47 15.94
CA ASP A 498 -14.64 -17.48 15.10
C ASP A 498 -14.95 -16.04 14.67
N PRO A 499 -14.79 -15.66 13.38
CA PRO A 499 -14.92 -14.28 12.89
C PRO A 499 -16.36 -13.70 12.96
N LEU A 500 -17.25 -14.41 13.66
CA LEU A 500 -18.64 -14.03 13.91
C LEU A 500 -18.91 -13.86 15.42
N VAL A 501 -17.88 -13.93 16.26
CA VAL A 501 -17.96 -13.90 17.73
C VAL A 501 -16.98 -12.87 18.34
N PRO A 502 -17.42 -11.62 18.58
CA PRO A 502 -16.53 -10.49 18.92
C PRO A 502 -15.93 -10.55 20.34
N GLU A 503 -16.15 -11.67 21.02
CA GLU A 503 -15.78 -11.92 22.40
C GLU A 503 -14.64 -12.93 22.53
N ASP A 504 -14.26 -13.61 21.45
CA ASP A 504 -13.09 -14.49 21.42
C ASP A 504 -11.86 -13.91 20.73
N ASP A 505 -11.96 -12.69 20.17
CA ASP A 505 -10.84 -11.90 19.67
C ASP A 505 -9.67 -11.84 20.64
N LEU A 506 -8.47 -12.12 20.11
CA LEU A 506 -7.24 -12.00 20.88
C LEU A 506 -6.73 -10.54 20.86
N PRO A 507 -6.47 -9.92 22.02
CA PRO A 507 -5.87 -8.60 22.07
C PRO A 507 -4.42 -8.64 21.53
N THR A 508 -3.99 -7.61 20.79
CA THR A 508 -2.61 -7.53 20.27
C THR A 508 -1.73 -6.59 21.11
N ALA A 509 -0.43 -6.86 21.18
CA ALA A 509 0.56 -6.00 21.82
C ALA A 509 1.89 -5.93 21.05
N SER A 510 2.53 -4.77 21.06
CA SER A 510 3.89 -4.62 20.54
C SER A 510 4.89 -5.34 21.43
N LEU A 511 5.85 -6.03 20.82
CA LEU A 511 7.00 -6.60 21.51
C LEU A 511 8.21 -5.65 21.45
N PRO A 512 9.13 -5.71 22.44
CA PRO A 512 9.11 -6.58 23.62
C PRO A 512 7.99 -6.26 24.62
N ILE A 513 7.52 -7.25 25.38
CA ILE A 513 6.48 -7.09 26.41
C ILE A 513 6.90 -7.64 27.77
N ASP A 514 6.67 -6.85 28.81
CA ASP A 514 6.90 -7.22 30.20
C ASP A 514 5.66 -7.92 30.80
N LEU A 515 5.79 -9.21 31.10
CA LEU A 515 4.80 -9.98 31.84
C LEU A 515 5.32 -10.31 33.24
N THR A 516 4.44 -10.32 34.25
CA THR A 516 4.82 -10.75 35.61
C THR A 516 4.02 -11.96 36.06
N ASP A 517 4.68 -13.01 36.54
CA ASP A 517 4.00 -14.21 37.04
C ASP A 517 3.30 -13.98 38.40
N GLY A 518 2.66 -15.02 38.95
CA GLY A 518 1.96 -14.93 40.24
C GLY A 518 2.85 -14.67 41.47
N ALA A 519 4.17 -14.59 41.32
CA ALA A 519 5.12 -14.13 42.34
C ALA A 519 5.72 -12.74 42.05
N ASP A 520 5.25 -12.06 41.01
CA ASP A 520 5.81 -10.81 40.50
C ASP A 520 7.21 -10.96 39.85
N PHE A 521 7.60 -12.16 39.38
CA PHE A 521 8.80 -12.30 38.55
C PHE A 521 8.53 -11.82 37.12
N LEU A 522 9.40 -10.96 36.59
CA LEU A 522 9.43 -10.42 35.24
C LEU A 522 9.82 -11.47 34.20
N TRP A 523 9.11 -11.42 33.07
CA TRP A 523 9.34 -12.14 31.83
C TRP A 523 9.18 -11.14 30.67
N ASP A 524 10.29 -10.65 30.18
CA ASP A 524 10.44 -9.65 29.13
C ASP A 524 10.56 -10.34 27.77
N VAL A 525 9.41 -10.71 27.21
CA VAL A 525 9.32 -11.53 26.00
C VAL A 525 9.68 -10.69 24.77
N GLN A 526 10.66 -11.16 23.99
CA GLN A 526 11.19 -10.50 22.79
C GLN A 526 10.45 -10.91 21.51
N PRO A 527 10.64 -10.21 20.37
CA PRO A 527 9.97 -10.50 19.09
C PRO A 527 10.18 -11.91 18.51
N ASP A 528 11.24 -12.63 18.89
CA ASP A 528 11.50 -14.03 18.54
C ASP A 528 11.04 -15.03 19.63
N GLY A 529 10.44 -14.52 20.70
CA GLY A 529 9.95 -15.28 21.85
C GLY A 529 11.03 -15.70 22.83
N THR A 530 12.22 -15.12 22.74
CA THR A 530 13.24 -15.21 23.79
C THR A 530 12.86 -14.34 24.99
N ILE A 531 13.59 -14.53 26.09
CA ILE A 531 13.53 -13.71 27.30
C ILE A 531 14.85 -12.93 27.34
N ALA A 532 14.80 -11.62 27.58
CA ALA A 532 16.02 -10.82 27.64
C ALA A 532 16.72 -10.98 29.00
N ASP A 533 16.32 -10.26 30.05
CA ASP A 533 16.99 -10.30 31.37
C ASP A 533 16.18 -11.03 32.47
N GLY A 534 14.87 -11.13 32.32
CA GLY A 534 13.99 -11.60 33.37
C GLY A 534 14.11 -10.79 34.67
N THR A 535 13.86 -11.41 35.83
CA THR A 535 13.97 -10.67 37.11
C THR A 535 15.39 -10.70 37.63
N ASP A 536 15.93 -9.54 37.96
CA ASP A 536 17.24 -9.43 38.64
C ASP A 536 18.32 -10.28 37.94
N ASP A 537 18.46 -10.16 36.60
CA ASP A 537 19.47 -10.87 35.78
C ASP A 537 19.31 -12.40 35.80
N ALA A 538 18.06 -12.88 35.75
CA ALA A 538 17.76 -14.31 35.73
C ALA A 538 18.31 -15.00 34.47
N TYR A 539 18.39 -14.26 33.37
CA TYR A 539 18.79 -14.72 32.05
C TYR A 539 19.67 -13.66 31.38
N ASP A 540 20.56 -14.07 30.50
CA ASP A 540 21.26 -13.14 29.60
C ASP A 540 20.52 -12.99 28.27
N GLU A 541 20.68 -11.82 27.65
CA GLU A 541 19.98 -11.35 26.43
C GLU A 541 19.79 -12.48 25.40
N GLY A 542 18.53 -12.89 25.16
CA GLY A 542 18.16 -13.85 24.12
C GLY A 542 17.99 -15.30 24.59
N SER A 543 17.68 -15.50 25.87
CA SER A 543 17.46 -16.83 26.44
C SER A 543 16.18 -17.51 25.95
N PHE A 544 16.20 -18.85 25.90
CA PHE A 544 15.17 -19.70 25.30
C PHE A 544 15.07 -19.64 23.78
N GLN A 545 16.13 -19.27 23.07
CA GLN A 545 16.19 -19.29 21.61
C GLN A 545 15.78 -20.65 21.03
N LEU A 546 14.79 -20.63 20.13
CA LEU A 546 14.31 -21.77 19.36
C LEU A 546 15.10 -21.90 18.06
N ILE A 547 15.57 -23.11 17.76
CA ILE A 547 16.27 -23.44 16.52
C ILE A 547 15.66 -24.71 15.94
N VAL A 548 15.20 -24.64 14.69
CA VAL A 548 14.62 -25.75 13.95
C VAL A 548 15.59 -26.13 12.83
N GLY A 549 16.13 -27.35 12.89
CA GLY A 549 17.23 -27.78 12.02
C GLY A 549 18.49 -26.92 12.23
N ALA A 550 18.82 -26.10 11.23
CA ALA A 550 19.93 -25.15 11.30
C ALA A 550 19.47 -23.68 11.45
N THR A 551 18.15 -23.44 11.43
CA THR A 551 17.57 -22.10 11.33
C THR A 551 17.00 -21.67 12.68
N ALA A 552 17.41 -20.49 13.17
CA ALA A 552 16.83 -19.89 14.36
C ALA A 552 15.42 -19.37 14.07
N PHE A 553 14.53 -19.40 15.05
CA PHE A 553 13.22 -18.76 14.93
C PHE A 553 13.44 -17.24 14.80
N PRO A 554 12.88 -16.61 13.76
CA PRO A 554 13.17 -15.20 13.47
C PRO A 554 12.40 -14.27 14.40
N GLU A 555 12.86 -13.03 14.49
CA GLU A 555 12.05 -11.94 15.06
C GLU A 555 10.80 -11.70 14.22
N ILE A 556 9.66 -11.51 14.87
CA ILE A 556 8.41 -11.15 14.20
C ILE A 556 8.09 -9.69 14.50
N ALA A 557 8.26 -8.85 13.48
CA ALA A 557 7.87 -7.44 13.53
C ALA A 557 6.34 -7.30 13.63
N GLY A 558 5.86 -6.25 14.29
CA GLY A 558 4.44 -5.93 14.41
C GLY A 558 3.84 -6.25 15.78
N ARG A 559 2.51 -6.09 15.91
CA ARG A 559 1.81 -6.46 17.15
C ARG A 559 1.59 -7.96 17.16
N GLN A 560 1.88 -8.59 18.29
CA GLN A 560 1.70 -10.02 18.51
C GLN A 560 0.45 -10.28 19.31
N LEU A 561 -0.15 -11.44 19.07
CA LEU A 561 -1.35 -11.91 19.74
C LEU A 561 -1.10 -12.18 21.22
N LEU A 562 -2.03 -11.72 22.06
CA LEU A 562 -2.07 -12.02 23.48
C LEU A 562 -3.25 -12.92 23.85
N GLY A 563 -3.05 -14.23 23.78
CA GLY A 563 -3.96 -15.23 24.32
C GLY A 563 -4.14 -15.13 25.85
N GLN A 564 -5.09 -15.88 26.38
CA GLN A 564 -5.31 -16.04 27.83
C GLN A 564 -5.57 -14.71 28.59
N GLY A 565 -6.25 -13.75 27.94
CA GLY A 565 -6.55 -12.45 28.53
C GLY A 565 -5.32 -11.56 28.69
N GLY A 566 -4.44 -11.53 27.68
CA GLY A 566 -3.26 -10.67 27.69
C GLY A 566 -1.98 -11.34 28.20
N ARG A 567 -1.96 -12.68 28.32
CA ARG A 567 -0.95 -13.42 29.12
C ARG A 567 -0.16 -14.47 28.32
N GLU A 568 -0.55 -14.76 27.10
CA GLU A 568 0.14 -15.68 26.19
C GLU A 568 0.54 -14.98 24.91
N VAL A 569 1.83 -14.79 24.66
CA VAL A 569 2.33 -14.25 23.38
C VAL A 569 2.35 -15.37 22.35
N VAL A 570 1.70 -15.20 21.20
CA VAL A 570 1.75 -16.15 20.08
C VAL A 570 2.57 -15.53 18.93
N LEU A 571 3.54 -16.28 18.44
CA LEU A 571 4.52 -15.87 17.43
C LEU A 571 4.52 -16.87 16.27
N GLY A 572 4.29 -16.39 15.06
CA GLY A 572 4.26 -17.19 13.84
C GLY A 572 2.83 -17.44 13.35
N PRO A 573 2.63 -18.29 12.33
CA PRO A 573 3.60 -19.26 11.82
C PRO A 573 4.76 -18.67 11.00
N ARG A 574 5.90 -19.37 11.00
CA ARG A 574 7.05 -19.13 10.10
C ARG A 574 7.54 -20.45 9.51
N VAL A 575 7.78 -20.45 8.20
CA VAL A 575 8.31 -21.62 7.49
C VAL A 575 9.79 -21.79 7.80
N LEU A 576 10.16 -22.83 8.56
CA LEU A 576 11.54 -23.17 8.91
C LEU A 576 11.85 -24.61 8.53
N GLU A 577 12.84 -24.82 7.66
CA GLU A 577 13.28 -26.16 7.22
C GLU A 577 12.13 -27.04 6.68
N GLY A 578 11.11 -26.41 6.08
CA GLY A 578 9.93 -27.07 5.52
C GLY A 578 8.83 -27.40 6.55
N LEU A 579 8.87 -26.82 7.75
CA LEU A 579 7.79 -26.86 8.73
C LEU A 579 7.21 -25.46 8.94
N ASP A 580 5.90 -25.36 9.11
CA ASP A 580 5.26 -24.18 9.68
C ASP A 580 5.43 -24.25 11.20
N VAL A 581 6.10 -23.25 11.76
CA VAL A 581 6.48 -23.20 13.17
C VAL A 581 5.81 -22.03 13.85
N THR A 582 5.08 -22.30 14.92
CA THR A 582 4.47 -21.28 15.79
C THR A 582 4.97 -21.48 17.22
N ARG A 583 5.42 -20.40 17.86
CA ARG A 583 5.88 -20.38 19.25
C ARG A 583 4.87 -19.64 20.12
N ARG A 584 4.48 -20.23 21.26
CA ARG A 584 3.59 -19.60 22.24
C ARG A 584 4.26 -19.48 23.60
N VAL A 585 4.29 -18.27 24.18
CA VAL A 585 4.90 -17.97 25.48
C VAL A 585 3.83 -17.50 26.47
N PHE A 586 3.42 -18.37 27.39
CA PHE A 586 2.38 -18.09 28.39
C PHE A 586 2.97 -17.84 29.78
N VAL A 587 2.63 -16.69 30.38
CA VAL A 587 2.99 -16.32 31.74
C VAL A 587 1.70 -16.11 32.55
N PRO A 588 1.26 -17.04 33.41
CA PRO A 588 0.05 -16.89 34.21
C PRO A 588 0.21 -15.85 35.33
N ALA A 589 -0.86 -15.10 35.60
CA ALA A 589 -0.89 -14.12 36.69
C ALA A 589 -1.11 -14.74 38.09
N ASP A 590 -1.47 -16.04 38.18
CA ASP A 590 -1.82 -16.74 39.41
C ASP A 590 -0.95 -17.97 39.69
N ALA A 591 0.08 -18.22 38.88
CA ALA A 591 1.05 -19.28 39.04
C ALA A 591 2.47 -18.80 38.70
N GLN A 592 3.48 -19.56 39.11
CA GLN A 592 4.89 -19.15 39.05
C GLN A 592 5.63 -19.98 38.01
N PHE A 593 5.49 -19.63 36.73
CA PHE A 593 6.22 -20.21 35.60
C PHE A 593 6.03 -19.36 34.33
N ALA A 594 6.87 -19.56 33.32
CA ALA A 594 6.56 -19.33 31.92
C ALA A 594 6.47 -20.68 31.19
N ARG A 595 5.52 -20.81 30.28
CA ARG A 595 5.32 -21.98 29.44
C ARG A 595 5.62 -21.61 28.00
N PHE A 596 6.42 -22.43 27.35
CA PHE A 596 6.74 -22.34 25.94
C PHE A 596 6.15 -23.54 25.21
N VAL A 597 5.43 -23.27 24.12
CA VAL A 597 4.82 -24.27 23.25
C VAL A 597 5.33 -24.07 21.84
N GLU A 598 6.07 -25.04 21.33
CA GLU A 598 6.54 -25.05 19.95
C GLU A 598 5.60 -25.94 19.15
N VAL A 599 4.77 -25.33 18.31
CA VAL A 599 3.85 -26.00 17.37
C VAL A 599 4.60 -26.21 16.07
N LEU A 600 4.67 -27.45 15.62
CA LEU A 600 5.37 -27.86 14.39
C LEU A 600 4.37 -28.53 13.46
N GLU A 601 4.17 -27.95 12.27
CA GLU A 601 3.24 -28.46 11.26
C GLU A 601 3.97 -28.74 9.95
N ASN A 602 3.76 -29.94 9.39
CA ASN A 602 4.37 -30.32 8.12
C ASN A 602 3.33 -30.27 7.01
N ASN A 603 3.21 -29.11 6.38
CA ASN A 603 2.29 -28.90 5.25
C ASN A 603 2.88 -29.35 3.90
N THR A 604 4.06 -29.99 3.90
CA THR A 604 4.69 -30.51 2.68
C THR A 604 4.13 -31.87 2.26
N GLY A 605 4.39 -32.26 1.00
CA GLY A 605 4.02 -33.57 0.47
C GLY A 605 4.89 -34.75 0.95
N GLY A 606 5.88 -34.51 1.83
CA GLY A 606 6.85 -35.51 2.31
C GLY A 606 6.99 -35.51 3.83
N ALA A 607 7.64 -36.53 4.40
CA ALA A 607 7.99 -36.51 5.82
C ALA A 607 9.23 -35.64 6.06
N VAL A 608 9.24 -34.88 7.15
CA VAL A 608 10.35 -34.03 7.58
C VAL A 608 10.99 -34.64 8.84
N GLU A 609 12.32 -34.76 8.85
CA GLU A 609 13.10 -35.32 9.95
C GLU A 609 14.26 -34.38 10.28
N LEU A 610 14.23 -33.76 11.46
CA LEU A 610 15.20 -32.74 11.89
C LEU A 610 15.32 -32.66 13.41
N ASP A 611 16.29 -31.88 13.88
CA ASP A 611 16.47 -31.58 15.29
C ASP A 611 15.81 -30.23 15.63
N VAL A 612 15.06 -30.17 16.72
CA VAL A 612 14.54 -28.93 17.32
C VAL A 612 15.31 -28.68 18.61
N THR A 613 15.96 -27.53 18.71
CA THR A 613 16.81 -27.17 19.85
C THR A 613 16.25 -25.93 20.54
N VAL A 614 16.18 -26.00 21.87
CA VAL A 614 15.98 -24.83 22.73
C VAL A 614 17.25 -24.61 23.54
N ARG A 615 17.77 -23.40 23.53
CA ARG A 615 18.96 -23.02 24.32
C ARG A 615 18.76 -21.66 24.98
N GLY A 616 19.51 -21.39 26.02
CA GLY A 616 19.54 -20.08 26.66
C GLY A 616 20.72 -19.99 27.60
N ASP A 617 20.93 -18.80 28.12
CA ASP A 617 22.06 -18.47 28.97
C ASP A 617 21.55 -17.91 30.31
N LEU A 618 22.00 -18.48 31.42
CA LEU A 618 21.55 -18.06 32.74
C LEU A 618 22.35 -16.81 33.14
N GLY A 619 21.69 -15.73 33.59
CA GLY A 619 22.36 -14.44 33.80
C GLY A 619 23.36 -14.38 34.98
N SER A 620 23.62 -15.51 35.65
CA SER A 620 24.58 -15.51 36.75
C SER A 620 26.02 -15.38 36.25
N ASP A 621 26.63 -14.22 36.50
CA ASP A 621 27.97 -13.90 36.01
C ASP A 621 29.11 -14.74 36.63
N LEU A 622 28.90 -15.37 37.80
CA LEU A 622 29.84 -16.26 38.49
C LEU A 622 29.16 -17.21 39.51
N GLY A 623 28.80 -18.42 39.10
CA GLY A 623 28.65 -19.53 40.07
C GLY A 623 27.42 -20.42 39.98
N THR A 624 26.72 -20.42 38.83
CA THR A 624 25.61 -21.34 38.57
C THR A 624 25.94 -22.77 38.96
N GLN A 625 25.16 -23.30 39.88
CA GLN A 625 25.28 -24.67 40.35
C GLN A 625 23.96 -25.40 40.14
N VAL A 626 24.07 -26.63 39.64
CA VAL A 626 22.95 -27.57 39.67
C VAL A 626 22.69 -27.96 41.12
N VAL A 627 21.57 -27.50 41.66
CA VAL A 627 21.18 -27.80 43.05
C VAL A 627 20.30 -29.04 43.15
N SER A 628 19.56 -29.36 42.08
CA SER A 628 18.76 -30.58 41.98
C SER A 628 18.47 -30.92 40.53
N GLU A 629 18.35 -32.21 40.22
CA GLU A 629 17.83 -32.71 38.95
C GLU A 629 16.98 -33.97 39.15
N SER A 630 16.35 -34.42 38.07
CA SER A 630 15.28 -35.43 38.09
C SER A 630 15.69 -36.86 38.46
N ASN A 631 16.97 -37.22 38.29
CA ASN A 631 17.52 -38.56 38.48
C ASN A 631 18.43 -38.70 39.73
N GLY A 632 18.94 -37.58 40.27
CA GLY A 632 19.71 -37.47 41.50
C GLY A 632 21.19 -37.83 41.41
N ASP A 633 21.78 -37.92 40.22
CA ASP A 633 23.20 -38.23 40.00
C ASP A 633 24.12 -36.99 39.94
N GLY A 634 23.56 -35.78 39.92
CA GLY A 634 24.28 -34.51 39.94
C GLY A 634 24.95 -34.13 38.62
N MET A 635 24.56 -34.73 37.49
CA MET A 635 25.01 -34.35 36.15
C MET A 635 23.81 -34.12 35.24
N ILE A 636 23.76 -32.98 34.54
CA ILE A 636 22.72 -32.72 33.55
C ILE A 636 23.02 -33.51 32.28
N THR A 637 22.12 -34.43 31.93
CA THR A 637 22.20 -35.23 30.70
C THR A 637 20.81 -35.42 30.11
N PHE A 638 20.71 -36.02 28.91
CA PHE A 638 19.43 -36.45 28.33
C PHE A 638 18.61 -37.44 29.20
N ALA A 639 19.18 -37.95 30.29
CA ALA A 639 18.44 -38.72 31.27
C ALA A 639 17.50 -37.86 32.13
N ASP A 640 17.70 -36.54 32.12
CA ASP A 640 17.00 -35.58 32.96
C ASP A 640 15.81 -34.95 32.26
N ASP A 641 14.68 -34.98 32.96
CA ASP A 641 13.43 -34.36 32.50
C ASP A 641 13.31 -32.90 32.99
N TRP A 642 14.06 -32.55 34.04
CA TRP A 642 14.14 -31.22 34.64
C TRP A 642 15.41 -31.05 35.48
N PHE A 643 15.79 -29.79 35.71
CA PHE A 643 16.83 -29.42 36.67
C PHE A 643 16.60 -28.04 37.28
N ILE A 644 17.28 -27.78 38.40
CA ILE A 644 17.24 -26.51 39.13
C ILE A 644 18.67 -26.00 39.26
N THR A 645 18.86 -24.74 38.90
CA THR A 645 20.11 -24.00 39.05
C THR A 645 19.97 -22.87 40.06
N ASP A 646 21.07 -22.56 40.73
CA ASP A 646 21.17 -21.49 41.73
C ASP A 646 22.65 -21.05 41.81
N ASP A 647 22.91 -19.77 41.98
CA ASP A 647 24.25 -19.19 42.05
C ASP A 647 24.68 -18.85 43.49
N GLY A 648 23.72 -18.69 44.40
CA GLY A 648 23.97 -18.51 45.83
C GLY A 648 23.01 -17.50 46.48
N PRO A 649 23.44 -16.81 47.55
CA PRO A 649 22.62 -15.79 48.21
C PRO A 649 22.77 -14.39 47.59
N GLU A 650 23.40 -14.30 46.42
CA GLU A 650 23.48 -13.07 45.62
C GLU A 650 22.16 -12.94 44.82
N GLY A 651 21.98 -11.90 44.03
CA GLY A 651 20.67 -11.26 43.81
C GLY A 651 19.66 -12.05 42.97
N ASP A 652 20.13 -13.09 42.28
CA ASP A 652 19.47 -13.64 41.12
C ASP A 652 18.46 -14.73 41.52
N PRO A 653 17.39 -14.95 40.75
CA PRO A 653 16.42 -15.99 41.07
C PRO A 653 16.98 -17.41 40.90
N THR A 654 16.61 -18.32 41.81
CA THR A 654 16.76 -19.76 41.57
C THR A 654 15.89 -20.16 40.36
N ILE A 655 16.49 -20.77 39.34
CA ILE A 655 15.80 -21.15 38.09
C ILE A 655 15.49 -22.64 38.08
N ALA A 656 14.26 -22.98 37.68
CA ALA A 656 13.87 -24.35 37.37
C ALA A 656 13.51 -24.47 35.89
N TRP A 657 14.10 -25.45 35.20
CA TRP A 657 13.78 -25.74 33.80
C TRP A 657 13.28 -27.18 33.63
N ILE A 658 12.15 -27.34 32.93
CA ILE A 658 11.47 -28.61 32.70
C ILE A 658 11.35 -28.80 31.18
N VAL A 659 11.96 -29.86 30.68
CA VAL A 659 12.10 -30.15 29.23
C VAL A 659 11.33 -31.39 28.80
N ALA A 660 10.95 -32.27 29.74
CA ALA A 660 10.11 -33.42 29.45
C ALA A 660 9.27 -33.84 30.65
N GLY A 661 8.28 -34.68 30.38
CA GLY A 661 7.48 -35.35 31.39
C GLY A 661 7.62 -36.87 31.37
N PRO A 662 7.22 -37.57 32.44
CA PRO A 662 7.26 -39.02 32.50
C PRO A 662 6.53 -39.68 31.31
N GLY A 663 7.28 -40.44 30.51
CA GLY A 663 6.74 -41.23 29.40
C GLY A 663 6.59 -40.49 28.07
N GLY A 664 6.89 -39.18 28.02
CA GLY A 664 6.95 -38.42 26.77
C GLY A 664 8.22 -38.69 25.96
N VAL A 665 8.27 -38.15 24.74
CA VAL A 665 9.49 -38.11 23.93
C VAL A 665 10.54 -37.27 24.67
N ARG A 666 11.68 -37.88 24.97
CA ARG A 666 12.79 -37.20 25.64
C ARG A 666 13.68 -36.47 24.64
N PRO A 667 14.32 -35.36 25.05
CA PRO A 667 15.42 -34.78 24.29
C PRO A 667 16.52 -35.84 24.07
N THR A 668 17.16 -35.76 22.90
CA THR A 668 18.36 -36.53 22.56
C THR A 668 19.62 -35.97 23.19
N ASP A 669 19.59 -34.70 23.60
CA ASP A 669 20.64 -34.01 24.35
C ASP A 669 19.99 -33.06 25.35
N VAL A 670 20.52 -33.05 26.57
CA VAL A 670 20.29 -32.00 27.58
C VAL A 670 21.63 -31.72 28.23
N SER A 671 22.03 -30.46 28.25
CA SER A 671 23.34 -30.05 28.77
C SER A 671 23.28 -28.69 29.43
N LEU A 672 24.15 -28.49 30.42
CA LEU A 672 24.50 -27.20 30.98
C LEU A 672 26.03 -27.08 30.95
N ALA A 673 26.55 -26.04 30.28
CA ALA A 673 27.97 -25.77 30.17
C ALA A 673 28.23 -24.32 30.58
N ASP A 674 28.85 -24.17 31.76
CA ASP A 674 28.85 -22.91 32.50
C ASP A 674 27.39 -22.46 32.71
N ASP A 675 26.96 -21.39 32.05
CA ASP A 675 25.61 -20.84 32.18
C ASP A 675 24.69 -21.19 30.99
N LEU A 676 25.28 -21.68 29.90
CA LEU A 676 24.55 -22.06 28.68
C LEU A 676 23.84 -23.40 28.84
N PHE A 677 22.51 -23.37 28.89
CA PHE A 677 21.67 -24.56 28.85
C PHE A 677 21.19 -24.90 27.43
N ARG A 678 20.98 -26.19 27.18
CA ARG A 678 20.44 -26.67 25.89
C ARG A 678 19.62 -27.94 26.07
N ALA A 679 18.54 -28.06 25.31
CA ALA A 679 17.77 -29.28 25.09
C ALA A 679 17.49 -29.45 23.60
N ARG A 680 17.74 -30.66 23.08
CA ARG A 680 17.54 -30.98 21.65
C ARG A 680 16.62 -32.17 21.47
N TYR A 681 15.55 -32.00 20.73
CA TYR A 681 14.59 -33.03 20.36
C TYR A 681 14.83 -33.47 18.93
N HIS A 682 14.77 -34.77 18.68
CA HIS A 682 14.80 -35.30 17.33
C HIS A 682 13.37 -35.61 16.89
N ILE A 683 12.88 -34.91 15.87
CA ILE A 683 11.50 -34.95 15.42
C ILE A 683 11.42 -35.62 14.05
N ASN A 684 10.42 -36.49 13.88
CA ASN A 684 10.09 -37.10 12.60
C ASN A 684 8.59 -36.93 12.37
N LEU A 685 8.24 -36.00 11.48
CA LEU A 685 6.88 -35.55 11.25
C LEU A 685 6.41 -36.00 9.86
N PRO A 686 5.36 -36.84 9.74
CA PRO A 686 4.85 -37.26 8.43
C PRO A 686 4.23 -36.07 7.68
N ALA A 687 4.02 -36.23 6.37
CA ALA A 687 3.27 -35.26 5.55
C ALA A 687 1.88 -35.00 6.14
N GLY A 688 1.49 -33.73 6.30
CA GLY A 688 0.28 -33.29 6.99
C GLY A 688 0.27 -33.58 8.49
N GLY A 689 1.43 -33.89 9.09
CA GLY A 689 1.56 -34.18 10.52
C GLY A 689 1.76 -32.92 11.35
N ARG A 690 1.35 -33.00 12.63
CA ARG A 690 1.48 -31.94 13.63
C ARG A 690 2.09 -32.50 14.93
N ALA A 691 2.95 -31.74 15.59
CA ALA A 691 3.55 -32.11 16.87
C ALA A 691 3.83 -30.87 17.73
N LEU A 692 3.60 -30.98 19.04
CA LEU A 692 3.89 -29.92 20.00
C LEU A 692 5.02 -30.32 20.96
N LEU A 693 5.95 -29.39 21.20
CA LEU A 693 6.96 -29.49 22.26
C LEU A 693 6.66 -28.48 23.36
N LEU A 694 6.46 -28.99 24.57
CA LEU A 694 6.07 -28.20 25.73
C LEU A 694 7.25 -28.07 26.70
N HIS A 695 7.64 -26.88 27.11
CA HIS A 695 8.64 -26.72 28.16
C HIS A 695 8.32 -25.57 29.09
N PHE A 696 8.89 -25.63 30.30
CA PHE A 696 8.58 -24.67 31.37
C PHE A 696 9.85 -24.14 31.99
N ALA A 697 9.85 -22.85 32.27
CA ALA A 697 10.84 -22.21 33.11
C ALA A 697 10.14 -21.56 34.32
N ALA A 698 10.80 -21.51 35.46
CA ALA A 698 10.26 -20.81 36.63
C ALA A 698 11.37 -20.14 37.43
N GLN A 699 11.13 -18.90 37.81
CA GLN A 699 11.99 -18.09 38.67
C GLN A 699 11.51 -18.20 40.12
N HIS A 700 12.42 -18.36 41.08
CA HIS A 700 12.09 -18.55 42.50
C HIS A 700 13.05 -17.82 43.42
N ALA A 701 12.54 -17.29 44.53
CA ALA A 701 13.37 -16.61 45.53
C ALA A 701 14.25 -17.57 46.35
N ASP A 702 14.01 -18.89 46.27
CA ASP A 702 14.82 -19.90 46.97
C ASP A 702 14.63 -21.32 46.39
N GLN A 703 15.65 -22.16 46.58
CA GLN A 703 15.67 -23.58 46.20
C GLN A 703 14.48 -24.41 46.70
N VAL A 704 13.90 -24.08 47.86
CA VAL A 704 12.80 -24.87 48.44
C VAL A 704 11.51 -24.62 47.67
N ARG A 705 11.27 -23.38 47.24
CA ARG A 705 10.13 -23.02 46.39
C ARG A 705 10.27 -23.60 44.99
N ALA A 706 11.47 -23.50 44.40
CA ALA A 706 11.77 -24.11 43.10
C ALA A 706 11.47 -25.62 43.12
N ALA A 707 12.01 -26.35 44.10
CA ALA A 707 11.78 -27.79 44.23
C ALA A 707 10.30 -28.17 44.42
N ALA A 708 9.51 -27.31 45.09
CA ALA A 708 8.08 -27.54 45.26
C ALA A 708 7.29 -27.30 43.96
N ASN A 709 7.65 -26.28 43.19
CA ASN A 709 6.98 -25.90 41.95
C ASN A 709 7.27 -26.89 40.81
N VAL A 710 8.51 -27.37 40.67
CA VAL A 710 8.89 -28.38 39.67
C VAL A 710 7.98 -29.61 39.71
N MET A 711 7.63 -30.09 40.90
CA MET A 711 6.76 -31.27 41.02
C MET A 711 5.37 -31.05 40.41
N SER A 712 4.83 -29.83 40.54
CA SER A 712 3.55 -29.46 39.92
C SER A 712 3.66 -29.33 38.41
N LEU A 713 4.75 -28.73 37.91
CA LEU A 713 4.98 -28.54 36.46
C LEU A 713 5.19 -29.89 35.75
N VAL A 714 6.02 -30.78 36.31
CA VAL A 714 6.24 -32.13 35.76
C VAL A 714 4.97 -32.97 35.80
N GLY A 715 4.14 -32.77 36.83
CA GLY A 715 2.83 -33.42 36.96
C GLY A 715 1.72 -32.79 36.11
N LEU A 716 2.00 -31.65 35.46
CA LEU A 716 1.04 -30.82 34.73
C LEU A 716 -0.19 -30.46 35.59
N GLU A 717 0.03 -30.18 36.87
CA GLU A 717 -1.01 -29.84 37.84
C GLU A 717 -1.31 -28.33 37.85
N GLY A 718 -2.59 -27.94 37.91
CA GLY A 718 -2.99 -26.52 38.00
C GLY A 718 -3.21 -25.85 36.63
N PRO A 719 -2.90 -24.55 36.46
CA PRO A 719 -3.17 -23.81 35.22
C PRO A 719 -2.15 -24.10 34.10
N VAL A 720 -1.27 -25.08 34.29
CA VAL A 720 -0.14 -25.42 33.40
C VAL A 720 -0.56 -25.69 31.95
N LEU A 721 -1.77 -26.23 31.74
CA LEU A 721 -2.32 -26.53 30.42
C LEU A 721 -3.44 -25.55 30.00
N SER A 722 -3.62 -24.43 30.72
CA SER A 722 -4.63 -23.43 30.37
C SER A 722 -4.41 -22.91 28.95
N GLY A 723 -5.47 -22.81 28.15
CA GLY A 723 -5.40 -22.30 26.77
C GLY A 723 -5.03 -23.31 25.70
N LEU A 724 -4.60 -24.51 26.05
CA LEU A 724 -4.36 -25.55 25.05
C LEU A 724 -5.67 -26.26 24.69
N SER A 725 -5.95 -26.33 23.38
CA SER A 725 -7.12 -27.02 22.85
C SER A 725 -7.02 -28.54 23.07
N PRO A 726 -8.13 -29.31 22.99
CA PRO A 726 -8.06 -30.77 23.03
C PRO A 726 -7.13 -31.38 21.97
N ASP A 727 -6.99 -30.72 20.81
CA ASP A 727 -6.13 -31.16 19.72
C ASP A 727 -4.67 -30.82 20.02
N ASP A 728 -4.37 -29.62 20.55
CA ASP A 728 -3.04 -29.28 21.06
C ASP A 728 -2.56 -30.32 22.08
N LEU A 729 -3.42 -30.66 23.04
CA LEU A 729 -3.12 -31.67 24.05
C LEU A 729 -2.90 -33.07 23.44
N ALA A 730 -3.56 -33.40 22.33
CA ALA A 730 -3.36 -34.67 21.64
C ALA A 730 -2.00 -34.76 20.94
N ASP A 731 -1.45 -33.61 20.52
CA ASP A 731 -0.22 -33.48 19.74
C ASP A 731 1.04 -33.21 20.59
N VAL A 732 0.90 -32.94 21.90
CA VAL A 732 2.03 -32.82 22.82
C VAL A 732 2.87 -34.10 22.82
N SER A 733 4.14 -33.97 22.43
CA SER A 733 5.04 -35.10 22.21
C SER A 733 5.90 -35.43 23.42
N ASN A 734 6.36 -34.43 24.18
CA ASN A 734 7.32 -34.62 25.27
C ASN A 734 6.69 -34.77 26.67
N PHE A 735 5.36 -34.85 26.76
CA PHE A 735 4.62 -35.20 27.98
C PHE A 735 3.52 -36.24 27.68
N VAL A 736 3.29 -37.17 28.61
CA VAL A 736 2.11 -38.05 28.53
C VAL A 736 0.98 -37.46 29.36
N LEU A 737 -0.07 -37.01 28.67
CA LEU A 737 -1.26 -36.47 29.31
C LEU A 737 -2.23 -37.59 29.72
N ALA A 738 -2.78 -37.51 30.92
CA ALA A 738 -3.84 -38.41 31.36
C ALA A 738 -5.13 -38.08 30.59
N ARG A 739 -5.45 -38.92 29.59
CA ARG A 739 -6.71 -38.83 28.82
C ARG A 739 -7.95 -39.07 29.67
#